data_AF-A0A534PQM5-F1
#
_entry.id   AF-A0A534PQM5-F1
#
_cell.length_a   1.000
_cell.length_b   1.000
_cell.length_c   1.000
_cell.angle_alpha   90.00
_cell.angle_beta   90.00
_cell.angle_gamma   90.00
#
_symmetry.space_group_name_H-M   'P 1'
#
loop_
_entity.id
_entity.type
_entity.pdbx_description
1 polymer ?
#
loop_
_entity_poly.entity_id
_entity_poly.type
_entity_poly.pdbx_seq_one_letter_code
_entity_poly.pdbx_strand_id
1 'polypeptide(L)'
;MLSWNRMLSGKDLLAQFKSAAWKAPEEVESFVVAVEAPQTPDLLKLLEVVTGKTSDAAVHRSRLTVFARLIDKNPDKALFVPFVKALKSADASLRTTLASLLPKVNSATEHAALVELLRSSDQGLRATVARALMQIGGGKTVFEMLSKAAGESGFAGRVEALDVLVSFAKNQAVPALHAALAVGTTAEKVHALKHLGDAKAMGKDPASALKVIAPFLDGSLPETIAMQAITSFSALCAEEDYFEFVGPFLDSDAVGFVKAAVDGLRRFSSARVIAALERKMRAGPRAIRLAVLNALEAIGSDAVLPPLVDALAHKQVPVRNRAAEVLKQLSMEGKLDISRTVIWLLRSRDVNVRRMATEVIRGVPDPDASLWPKLMAMLRDEDWWVRERVMDALVELGGLRLTPHIVPLLTDKSDVIRRFAVGVLGRLKDPKALRSLVQTASQDSDWWVKETAIEAVAMINDARAVPYIVHIMTAEPDLQPICLPALIDMSAKGASPQVAQLCSSENADVRYLAIKFLEKFDCREHATTIAKLHDDMHLKVRAAARELGARWRITAQGGAVPVPLLDRLLVKLAIEEGDDLIVASNKPVFMKKVGQVSPVTDGPLSEEAVKALLLPHLTNEQVMALQALQDVDYSHEVKSEELRFRANVFQQLGGLSGVFRRIRGTLPEFEKLGLPPLVRTFGDLKNGLVLVGGPTGSGKSTTLAALIDYINRTSSRHIISLEDPIEVIHRRKESLVNQREVGTHTRSFAAALRSTLREDPNVILVGEMRDLPTIEFTVVAAETGHLVFGTVHTVSAATTVDRIVAAFPPGQQQQVRSTLADSLRAVVCQYLLREKSGAGRVLAVELLINNEAVGNLIRKGKAFQLPSVISTSREQGMQLMDIDLMRLLKEGKITAEDAYVKAVSKKEFEPFVDEEEKRMQAQKALRVPIKTQAPPAAQTPPPKPAPASRPPAAGGNGAPARKN
;
A
#
# COMPACT_ATOMS: atom_id res chain seq x y z
N MET A 1 -48.91 33.02 9.90
CA MET A 1 -48.45 34.39 9.63
C MET A 1 -49.03 35.29 10.72
N LEU A 2 -48.31 35.49 11.83
CA LEU A 2 -48.66 36.52 12.80
C LEU A 2 -48.07 37.83 12.27
N SER A 3 -48.87 38.64 11.57
CA SER A 3 -48.47 40.00 11.21
C SER A 3 -48.70 40.87 12.45
N TRP A 4 -47.63 41.31 13.08
CA TRP A 4 -47.66 42.24 14.20
C TRP A 4 -48.15 43.61 13.69
N ASN A 5 -49.46 43.77 13.51
CA ASN A 5 -50.10 44.93 12.86
C ASN A 5 -50.09 46.21 13.70
N ARG A 6 -49.46 46.20 14.89
CA ARG A 6 -49.41 47.32 15.82
C ARG A 6 -47.99 47.43 16.39
N MET A 7 -47.47 48.65 16.50
CA MET A 7 -46.18 48.91 17.15
C MET A 7 -46.22 48.43 18.60
N LEU A 8 -45.19 47.69 19.01
CA LEU A 8 -45.10 47.07 20.33
C LEU A 8 -44.22 47.88 21.26
N SER A 9 -44.72 48.21 22.46
CA SER A 9 -43.97 48.88 23.52
C SER A 9 -44.48 48.47 24.92
N GLY A 10 -43.67 48.67 25.97
CA GLY A 10 -44.08 48.46 27.36
C GLY A 10 -44.58 47.05 27.68
N LYS A 11 -45.79 46.94 28.25
CA LYS A 11 -46.39 45.65 28.68
C LYS A 11 -46.71 44.72 27.51
N ASP A 12 -47.07 45.27 26.35
CA ASP A 12 -47.46 44.48 25.17
C ASP A 12 -46.24 43.78 24.55
N LEU A 13 -45.08 44.44 24.57
CA LEU A 13 -43.79 43.87 24.15
C LEU A 13 -43.44 42.61 24.96
N LEU A 14 -43.52 42.70 26.30
CA LEU A 14 -43.14 41.59 27.18
C LEU A 14 -44.10 40.39 27.07
N ALA A 15 -45.41 40.66 26.94
CA ALA A 15 -46.42 39.62 26.79
C ALA A 15 -46.22 38.84 25.49
N GLN A 16 -45.98 39.55 24.37
CA GLN A 16 -45.80 38.94 23.06
C GLN A 16 -44.45 38.25 22.89
N PHE A 17 -43.37 38.78 23.49
CA PHE A 17 -42.06 38.11 23.50
C PHE A 17 -42.12 36.73 24.21
N LYS A 18 -42.92 36.63 25.28
CA LYS A 18 -43.14 35.38 26.03
C LYS A 18 -44.01 34.38 25.27
N SER A 19 -45.09 34.84 24.64
CA SER A 19 -46.08 33.97 23.98
C SER A 19 -45.72 33.53 22.57
N ALA A 20 -44.78 34.23 21.90
CA ALA A 20 -44.33 33.89 20.55
C ALA A 20 -43.70 32.49 20.47
N ALA A 21 -43.97 31.80 19.37
CA ALA A 21 -43.56 30.41 19.15
C ALA A 21 -42.12 30.31 18.59
N TRP A 22 -41.63 31.36 17.94
CA TRP A 22 -40.25 31.49 17.45
C TRP A 22 -39.79 30.34 16.53
N LYS A 23 -40.69 29.87 15.65
CA LYS A 23 -40.46 28.67 14.82
C LYS A 23 -39.80 28.96 13.48
N ALA A 24 -39.94 30.19 12.96
CA ALA A 24 -39.46 30.57 11.63
C ALA A 24 -38.58 31.84 11.69
N PRO A 25 -37.48 31.93 10.91
CA PRO A 25 -36.63 33.13 10.87
C PRO A 25 -37.37 34.43 10.52
N GLU A 26 -38.42 34.34 9.70
CA GLU A 26 -39.26 35.46 9.29
C GLU A 26 -40.08 36.02 10.47
N GLU A 27 -40.38 35.20 11.47
CA GLU A 27 -41.05 35.59 12.72
C GLU A 27 -40.13 36.50 13.57
N VAL A 28 -38.83 36.22 13.57
CA VAL A 28 -37.82 37.05 14.25
C VAL A 28 -37.69 38.41 13.59
N GLU A 29 -37.58 38.45 12.25
CA GLU A 29 -37.48 39.71 11.50
C GLU A 29 -38.72 40.57 11.67
N SER A 30 -39.90 40.00 11.48
CA SER A 30 -41.17 40.72 11.60
C SER A 30 -41.40 41.26 13.02
N PHE A 31 -41.03 40.51 14.06
CA PHE A 31 -41.10 40.98 15.44
C PHE A 31 -40.14 42.14 15.69
N VAL A 32 -38.87 42.02 15.29
CA VAL A 32 -37.88 43.10 15.48
C VAL A 32 -38.32 44.37 14.76
N VAL A 33 -38.92 44.29 13.58
CA VAL A 33 -39.46 45.47 12.86
C VAL A 33 -40.62 46.12 13.61
N ALA A 34 -41.52 45.34 14.21
CA ALA A 34 -42.71 45.83 14.90
C ALA A 34 -42.46 46.50 16.26
N VAL A 35 -41.27 46.32 16.85
CA VAL A 35 -40.90 46.90 18.14
C VAL A 35 -40.23 48.27 17.93
N GLU A 36 -40.81 49.34 18.48
CA GLU A 36 -40.16 50.66 18.54
C GLU A 36 -39.02 50.63 19.58
N ALA A 37 -38.06 51.57 19.54
CA ALA A 37 -36.88 51.56 20.40
C ALA A 37 -37.26 51.34 21.89
N PRO A 38 -37.00 50.14 22.46
CA PRO A 38 -37.55 49.76 23.75
C PRO A 38 -36.88 50.53 24.88
N GLN A 39 -37.64 50.91 25.90
CA GLN A 39 -37.09 51.57 27.08
C GLN A 39 -36.28 50.59 27.94
N THR A 40 -35.29 51.11 28.66
CA THR A 40 -34.39 50.33 29.52
C THR A 40 -35.10 49.41 30.52
N PRO A 41 -36.20 49.83 31.20
CA PRO A 41 -36.95 48.94 32.09
C PRO A 41 -37.59 47.73 31.38
N ASP A 42 -37.94 47.87 30.11
CA ASP A 42 -38.50 46.77 29.32
C ASP A 42 -37.40 45.79 28.88
N LEU A 43 -36.22 46.30 28.52
CA LEU A 43 -35.04 45.49 28.22
C LEU A 43 -34.57 44.67 29.43
N LEU A 44 -34.65 45.23 30.64
CA LEU A 44 -34.35 44.50 31.89
C LEU A 44 -35.34 43.37 32.16
N LYS A 45 -36.63 43.59 31.92
CA LYS A 45 -37.64 42.52 32.04
C LYS A 45 -37.43 41.43 30.99
N LEU A 46 -37.00 41.77 29.77
CA LEU A 46 -36.66 40.79 28.75
C LEU A 46 -35.41 39.98 29.14
N LEU A 47 -34.42 40.61 29.78
CA LEU A 47 -33.24 39.93 30.34
C LEU A 47 -33.64 38.86 31.37
N GLU A 48 -34.60 39.15 32.25
CA GLU A 48 -35.16 38.17 33.20
C GLU A 48 -35.82 36.96 32.50
N VAL A 49 -36.46 37.19 31.35
CA VAL A 49 -37.09 36.11 30.57
C VAL A 49 -36.04 35.21 29.91
N VAL A 50 -35.01 35.80 29.30
CA VAL A 50 -33.96 35.01 28.63
C VAL A 50 -32.98 34.38 29.61
N THR A 51 -32.87 34.89 30.84
CA THR A 51 -32.10 34.21 31.91
C THR A 51 -32.85 33.03 32.53
N GLY A 52 -34.17 32.95 32.34
CA GLY A 52 -35.00 31.83 32.79
C GLY A 52 -34.77 30.54 32.01
N LYS A 53 -34.90 29.38 32.67
CA LYS A 53 -34.79 28.07 32.02
C LYS A 53 -35.95 27.87 31.04
N THR A 54 -35.63 27.78 29.75
CA THR A 54 -36.58 27.41 28.68
C THR A 54 -36.39 25.93 28.32
N SER A 55 -37.46 25.15 28.21
CA SER A 55 -37.39 23.70 27.88
C SER A 55 -37.03 23.41 26.42
N ASP A 56 -37.18 24.39 25.53
CA ASP A 56 -36.88 24.29 24.09
C ASP A 56 -35.68 25.18 23.71
N ALA A 57 -34.59 24.54 23.28
CA ALA A 57 -33.33 25.19 22.90
C ALA A 57 -33.40 25.97 21.57
N ALA A 58 -34.31 25.63 20.66
CA ALA A 58 -34.50 26.38 19.42
C ALA A 58 -35.22 27.71 19.70
N VAL A 59 -36.29 27.65 20.50
CA VAL A 59 -37.02 28.83 20.97
C VAL A 59 -36.10 29.75 21.77
N HIS A 60 -35.26 29.17 22.65
CA HIS A 60 -34.30 29.94 23.42
C HIS A 60 -33.30 30.69 22.53
N ARG A 61 -32.71 30.04 21.52
CA ARG A 61 -31.79 30.70 20.58
C ARG A 61 -32.46 31.84 19.79
N SER A 62 -33.66 31.61 19.28
CA SER A 62 -34.42 32.66 18.58
C SER A 62 -34.72 33.86 19.49
N ARG A 63 -35.09 33.62 20.75
CA ARG A 63 -35.27 34.68 21.77
C ARG A 63 -33.98 35.46 22.02
N LEU A 64 -32.83 34.80 22.09
CA LEU A 64 -31.53 35.46 22.23
C LEU A 64 -31.20 36.34 21.02
N THR A 65 -31.49 35.88 19.79
CA THR A 65 -31.31 36.66 18.57
C THR A 65 -32.19 37.91 18.56
N VAL A 66 -33.47 37.77 18.92
CA VAL A 66 -34.40 38.90 19.04
C VAL A 66 -33.91 39.87 20.11
N PHE A 67 -33.57 39.36 21.30
CA PHE A 67 -33.05 40.16 22.41
C PHE A 67 -31.83 40.98 21.98
N ALA A 68 -30.83 40.37 21.34
CA ALA A 68 -29.65 41.06 20.84
C ALA A 68 -29.98 42.21 19.86
N ARG A 69 -30.93 41.97 18.95
CA ARG A 69 -31.37 42.99 17.97
C ARG A 69 -32.20 44.11 18.61
N LEU A 70 -32.91 43.84 19.69
CA LEU A 70 -33.63 44.87 20.45
C LEU A 70 -32.65 45.76 21.22
N ILE A 71 -31.55 45.21 21.75
CA ILE A 71 -30.47 46.00 22.35
C ILE A 71 -29.83 46.94 21.33
N ASP A 72 -29.68 46.52 20.08
CA ASP A 72 -29.15 47.37 19.01
C ASP A 72 -30.01 48.60 18.72
N LYS A 73 -31.31 48.56 19.04
CA LYS A 73 -32.20 49.72 18.91
C LYS A 73 -32.07 50.73 20.04
N ASN A 74 -31.63 50.31 21.22
CA ASN A 74 -31.40 51.20 22.37
C ASN A 74 -30.27 50.68 23.29
N PRO A 75 -29.00 50.95 22.93
CA PRO A 75 -27.84 50.52 23.73
C PRO A 75 -27.63 51.44 24.94
N ASP A 76 -28.41 51.24 26.01
CA ASP A 76 -28.28 51.99 27.26
C ASP A 76 -27.18 51.41 28.18
N LYS A 77 -26.29 52.28 28.68
CA LYS A 77 -25.23 51.95 29.64
C LYS A 77 -25.75 51.38 30.96
N ALA A 78 -26.98 51.73 31.36
CA ALA A 78 -27.60 51.19 32.57
C ALA A 78 -27.79 49.66 32.52
N LEU A 79 -27.74 49.05 31.33
CA LEU A 79 -27.84 47.59 31.14
C LEU A 79 -26.54 46.84 31.44
N PHE A 80 -25.41 47.54 31.55
CA PHE A 80 -24.10 46.93 31.74
C PHE A 80 -24.03 46.05 33.00
N VAL A 81 -24.30 46.63 34.19
CA VAL A 81 -24.24 45.89 35.47
C VAL A 81 -25.23 44.72 35.51
N PRO A 82 -26.49 44.86 35.06
CA PRO A 82 -27.40 43.73 34.88
C PRO A 82 -26.86 42.61 33.99
N PHE A 83 -26.22 42.93 32.86
CA PHE A 83 -25.62 41.93 31.97
C PHE A 83 -24.46 41.20 32.65
N VAL A 84 -23.58 41.94 33.35
CA VAL A 84 -22.48 41.37 34.14
C VAL A 84 -22.99 40.43 35.23
N LYS A 85 -24.06 40.80 35.93
CA LYS A 85 -24.71 39.92 36.93
C LYS A 85 -25.31 38.68 36.28
N ALA A 86 -25.99 38.83 35.15
CA ALA A 86 -26.63 37.72 34.42
C ALA A 86 -25.61 36.69 33.91
N LEU A 87 -24.37 37.09 33.57
CA LEU A 87 -23.33 36.15 33.13
C LEU A 87 -23.05 35.02 34.14
N LYS A 88 -23.21 35.26 35.44
CA LYS A 88 -22.98 34.25 36.50
C LYS A 88 -23.95 33.08 36.40
N SER A 89 -25.22 33.36 36.12
CA SER A 89 -26.31 32.36 36.08
C SER A 89 -26.74 31.98 34.66
N ALA A 90 -26.19 32.64 33.64
CA ALA A 90 -26.48 32.38 32.23
C ALA A 90 -25.93 31.03 31.75
N ASP A 91 -26.65 30.41 30.82
CA ASP A 91 -26.17 29.25 30.06
C ASP A 91 -25.13 29.65 29.00
N ALA A 92 -24.53 28.68 28.29
CA ALA A 92 -23.47 28.96 27.32
C ALA A 92 -23.92 29.85 26.15
N SER A 93 -25.18 29.70 25.70
CA SER A 93 -25.76 30.49 24.60
C SER A 93 -25.94 31.94 25.01
N LEU A 94 -26.60 32.18 26.15
CA LEU A 94 -26.81 33.52 26.69
C LEU A 94 -25.49 34.19 27.06
N ARG A 95 -24.52 33.46 27.63
CA ARG A 95 -23.17 33.99 27.91
C ARG A 95 -22.51 34.56 26.66
N THR A 96 -22.58 33.83 25.54
CA THR A 96 -22.00 34.28 24.27
C THR A 96 -22.73 35.51 23.72
N THR A 97 -24.06 35.51 23.76
CA THR A 97 -24.87 36.67 23.35
C THR A 97 -24.57 37.90 24.21
N LEU A 98 -24.61 37.79 25.54
CA LEU A 98 -24.32 38.89 26.45
C LEU A 98 -22.90 39.44 26.26
N ALA A 99 -21.90 38.58 26.08
CA ALA A 99 -20.53 39.01 25.82
C ALA A 99 -20.39 39.86 24.54
N SER A 100 -21.14 39.54 23.49
CA SER A 100 -21.16 40.33 22.25
C SER A 100 -21.90 41.68 22.38
N LEU A 101 -22.79 41.79 23.38
CA LEU A 101 -23.60 42.99 23.63
C LEU A 101 -22.95 43.94 24.64
N LEU A 102 -22.12 43.43 25.56
CA LEU A 102 -21.42 44.24 26.57
C LEU A 102 -20.63 45.43 25.98
N PRO A 103 -19.93 45.33 24.84
CA PRO A 103 -19.28 46.48 24.20
C PRO A 103 -20.27 47.57 23.76
N LYS A 104 -21.51 47.21 23.41
CA LYS A 104 -22.54 48.15 22.95
C LYS A 104 -23.14 48.94 24.12
N VAL A 105 -23.30 48.30 25.27
CA VAL A 105 -23.83 48.92 26.51
C VAL A 105 -22.71 49.34 27.48
N ASN A 106 -21.51 49.61 26.97
CA ASN A 106 -20.31 49.76 27.79
C ASN A 106 -20.41 50.87 28.87
N SER A 107 -20.09 50.51 30.12
CA SER A 107 -19.94 51.45 31.25
C SER A 107 -18.55 51.33 31.88
N ALA A 108 -17.70 52.36 31.65
CA ALA A 108 -16.31 52.35 32.09
C ALA A 108 -16.12 52.33 33.62
N THR A 109 -17.07 52.85 34.39
CA THR A 109 -17.01 52.85 35.87
C THR A 109 -17.22 51.46 36.46
N GLU A 110 -17.77 50.52 35.68
CA GLU A 110 -18.23 49.22 36.15
C GLU A 110 -17.35 48.05 35.67
N HIS A 111 -16.23 48.34 34.99
CA HIS A 111 -15.33 47.30 34.48
C HIS A 111 -14.73 46.42 35.58
N ALA A 112 -14.62 46.93 36.81
CA ALA A 112 -14.17 46.15 37.97
C ALA A 112 -15.05 44.92 38.23
N ALA A 113 -16.37 45.03 37.99
CA ALA A 113 -17.31 43.92 38.17
C ALA A 113 -17.08 42.79 37.15
N LEU A 114 -16.61 43.11 35.94
CA LEU A 114 -16.23 42.10 34.95
C LEU A 114 -14.92 41.41 35.33
N VAL A 115 -13.92 42.17 35.77
CA VAL A 115 -12.63 41.60 36.19
C VAL A 115 -12.80 40.59 37.32
N GLU A 116 -13.70 40.86 38.27
CA GLU A 116 -13.98 39.95 39.39
C GLU A 116 -14.53 38.58 38.93
N LEU A 117 -15.24 38.52 37.79
CA LEU A 117 -15.73 37.25 37.24
C LEU A 117 -14.61 36.33 36.74
N LEU A 118 -13.43 36.87 36.45
CA LEU A 118 -12.26 36.04 36.07
C LEU A 118 -11.74 35.20 37.24
N ARG A 119 -12.14 35.48 38.49
CA ARG A 119 -11.83 34.66 39.66
C ARG A 119 -12.73 33.43 39.80
N SER A 120 -13.76 33.30 38.96
CA SER A 120 -14.67 32.16 39.00
C SER A 120 -13.94 30.84 38.71
N SER A 121 -14.37 29.75 39.33
CA SER A 121 -13.91 28.39 39.02
C SER A 121 -14.38 27.91 37.64
N ASP A 122 -15.45 28.49 37.09
CA ASP A 122 -16.01 28.15 35.77
C ASP A 122 -15.17 28.72 34.61
N GLN A 123 -14.46 27.83 33.91
CA GLN A 123 -13.61 28.18 32.76
C GLN A 123 -14.40 28.80 31.58
N GLY A 124 -15.63 28.35 31.33
CA GLY A 124 -16.46 28.87 30.24
C GLY A 124 -16.91 30.30 30.51
N LEU A 125 -17.17 30.63 31.77
CA LEU A 125 -17.45 32.01 32.20
C LEU A 125 -16.20 32.88 32.00
N ARG A 126 -15.03 32.44 32.49
CA ARG A 126 -13.77 33.21 32.36
C ARG A 126 -13.42 33.53 30.91
N ALA A 127 -13.45 32.54 30.01
CA ALA A 127 -13.15 32.73 28.59
C ALA A 127 -14.13 33.70 27.90
N THR A 128 -15.40 33.70 28.34
CA THR A 128 -16.42 34.62 27.81
C THR A 128 -16.19 36.05 28.30
N VAL A 129 -15.89 36.21 29.59
CA VAL A 129 -15.55 37.51 30.19
C VAL A 129 -14.28 38.08 29.56
N ALA A 130 -13.26 37.25 29.32
CA ALA A 130 -12.03 37.66 28.65
C ALA A 130 -12.28 38.21 27.25
N ARG A 131 -13.11 37.51 26.44
CA ARG A 131 -13.51 37.98 25.10
C ARG A 131 -14.24 39.32 25.16
N ALA A 132 -15.16 39.49 26.10
CA ALA A 132 -15.86 40.76 26.29
C ALA A 132 -14.88 41.90 26.65
N LEU A 133 -13.96 41.66 27.59
CA LEU A 133 -12.93 42.64 27.99
C LEU A 133 -11.99 43.01 26.83
N MET A 134 -11.57 42.04 26.00
CA MET A 134 -10.74 42.30 24.82
C MET A 134 -11.44 43.19 23.79
N GLN A 135 -12.78 43.10 23.67
CA GLN A 135 -13.56 43.95 22.75
C GLN A 135 -13.86 45.34 23.31
N ILE A 136 -14.11 45.45 24.62
CA ILE A 136 -14.37 46.74 25.28
C ILE A 136 -13.09 47.60 25.32
N GLY A 137 -11.93 46.95 25.50
CA GLY A 137 -10.67 47.63 25.77
C GLY A 137 -10.52 48.02 27.24
N GLY A 138 -9.31 47.93 27.77
CA GLY A 138 -9.03 48.20 29.18
C GLY A 138 -8.67 49.66 29.43
N GLY A 139 -9.35 50.30 30.39
CA GLY A 139 -8.88 51.53 31.03
C GLY A 139 -7.79 51.26 32.08
N LYS A 140 -7.23 52.33 32.66
CA LYS A 140 -6.18 52.24 33.71
C LYS A 140 -6.58 51.34 34.88
N THR A 141 -7.84 51.41 35.31
CA THR A 141 -8.39 50.59 36.41
C THR A 141 -8.35 49.09 36.09
N VAL A 142 -8.74 48.69 34.87
CA VAL A 142 -8.73 47.28 34.44
C VAL A 142 -7.31 46.77 34.36
N PHE A 143 -6.40 47.58 33.82
CA PHE A 143 -4.98 47.25 33.75
C PHE A 143 -4.39 47.00 35.15
N GLU A 144 -4.62 47.90 36.11
CA GLU A 144 -4.11 47.76 37.48
C GLU A 144 -4.69 46.53 38.19
N MET A 145 -6.00 46.28 38.07
CA MET A 145 -6.64 45.13 38.69
C MET A 145 -6.15 43.80 38.11
N LEU A 146 -6.07 43.68 36.79
CA LEU A 146 -5.59 42.46 36.13
C LEU A 146 -4.10 42.24 36.38
N SER A 147 -3.29 43.31 36.36
CA SER A 147 -1.86 43.21 36.65
C SER A 147 -1.60 42.70 38.08
N LYS A 148 -2.40 43.17 39.04
CA LYS A 148 -2.35 42.68 40.43
C LYS A 148 -2.80 41.21 40.51
N ALA A 149 -3.94 40.86 39.92
CA ALA A 149 -4.47 39.49 39.95
C ALA A 149 -3.52 38.49 39.27
N ALA A 150 -2.84 38.90 38.19
CA ALA A 150 -1.86 38.07 37.48
C ALA A 150 -0.63 37.70 38.31
N GLY A 151 -0.36 38.40 39.43
CA GLY A 151 0.71 38.09 40.37
C GLY A 151 0.26 37.30 41.61
N GLU A 152 -1.03 37.02 41.77
CA GLU A 152 -1.55 36.30 42.94
C GLU A 152 -1.34 34.79 42.81
N SER A 153 -1.00 34.12 43.91
CA SER A 153 -0.92 32.66 43.94
C SER A 153 -2.31 32.04 43.86
N GLY A 154 -2.48 31.01 43.02
CA GLY A 154 -3.75 30.28 42.89
C GLY A 154 -4.87 30.99 42.10
N PHE A 155 -4.58 32.09 41.41
CA PHE A 155 -5.58 32.77 40.56
C PHE A 155 -5.96 31.92 39.34
N ALA A 156 -7.17 31.36 39.35
CA ALA A 156 -7.66 30.43 38.32
C ALA A 156 -7.80 31.05 36.91
N GLY A 157 -7.94 32.38 36.81
CA GLY A 157 -8.14 33.10 35.55
C GLY A 157 -6.88 33.75 34.98
N ARG A 158 -5.68 33.28 35.37
CA ARG A 158 -4.41 33.94 35.00
C ARG A 158 -4.21 34.02 33.50
N VAL A 159 -4.46 32.93 32.78
CA VAL A 159 -4.32 32.85 31.31
C VAL A 159 -5.21 33.89 30.63
N GLU A 160 -6.49 33.92 31.00
CA GLU A 160 -7.48 34.85 30.45
C GLU A 160 -7.14 36.31 30.79
N ALA A 161 -6.65 36.58 32.00
CA ALA A 161 -6.21 37.92 32.39
C ALA A 161 -5.00 38.39 31.58
N LEU A 162 -4.02 37.50 31.32
CA LEU A 162 -2.86 37.82 30.48
C LEU A 162 -3.26 38.09 29.03
N ASP A 163 -4.18 37.29 28.46
CA ASP A 163 -4.70 37.53 27.10
C ASP A 163 -5.32 38.92 26.97
N VAL A 164 -6.15 39.29 27.96
CA VAL A 164 -6.80 40.60 28.02
C VAL A 164 -5.76 41.71 28.17
N LEU A 165 -4.80 41.58 29.08
CA LEU A 165 -3.75 42.59 29.29
C LEU A 165 -2.93 42.82 28.01
N VAL A 166 -2.50 41.75 27.34
CA VAL A 166 -1.67 41.84 26.14
C VAL A 166 -2.43 42.45 24.97
N SER A 167 -3.74 42.17 24.84
CA SER A 167 -4.54 42.66 23.71
C SER A 167 -4.63 44.19 23.63
N PHE A 168 -4.73 44.88 24.77
CA PHE A 168 -4.86 46.34 24.81
C PHE A 168 -3.61 47.07 25.33
N ALA A 169 -2.88 46.51 26.30
CA ALA A 169 -1.72 47.16 26.91
C ALA A 169 -0.39 46.82 26.21
N LYS A 170 -0.36 45.76 25.39
CA LYS A 170 0.81 45.38 24.58
C LYS A 170 2.09 45.31 25.44
N ASN A 171 3.14 46.06 25.09
CA ASN A 171 4.40 46.11 25.83
C ASN A 171 4.26 46.61 27.28
N GLN A 172 3.19 47.35 27.63
CA GLN A 172 2.96 47.77 29.01
C GLN A 172 2.54 46.60 29.91
N ALA A 173 2.14 45.45 29.36
CA ALA A 173 1.80 44.25 30.13
C ALA A 173 3.02 43.45 30.64
N VAL A 174 4.24 43.80 30.23
CA VAL A 174 5.49 43.07 30.60
C VAL A 174 5.64 42.86 32.12
N PRO A 175 5.39 43.84 33.01
CA PRO A 175 5.47 43.62 34.45
C PRO A 175 4.48 42.57 34.97
N ALA A 176 3.27 42.53 34.41
CA ALA A 176 2.26 41.54 34.79
C ALA A 176 2.62 40.13 34.28
N LEU A 177 3.21 40.03 33.08
CA LEU A 177 3.75 38.78 32.54
C LEU A 177 4.91 38.27 33.39
N HIS A 178 5.80 39.16 33.84
CA HIS A 178 6.89 38.81 34.75
C HIS A 178 6.37 38.29 36.11
N ALA A 179 5.36 38.95 36.68
CA ALA A 179 4.72 38.48 37.90
C ALA A 179 4.10 37.09 37.73
N ALA A 180 3.41 36.84 36.61
CA ALA A 180 2.85 35.53 36.28
C ALA A 180 3.92 34.44 36.15
N LEU A 181 5.10 34.76 35.63
CA LEU A 181 6.21 33.82 35.51
C LEU A 181 6.81 33.40 36.86
N ALA A 182 6.74 34.27 37.87
CA ALA A 182 7.23 33.97 39.21
C ALA A 182 6.35 32.96 39.95
N VAL A 183 5.01 33.13 39.89
CA VAL A 183 4.05 32.36 40.71
C VAL A 183 3.21 31.32 39.94
N GLY A 184 3.19 31.38 38.61
CA GLY A 184 2.30 30.56 37.79
C GLY A 184 2.69 29.08 37.70
N THR A 185 1.73 28.25 37.29
CA THR A 185 1.97 26.84 36.95
C THR A 185 2.79 26.71 35.65
N THR A 186 3.34 25.52 35.34
CA THR A 186 4.09 25.29 34.08
C THR A 186 3.33 25.74 32.84
N ALA A 187 2.02 25.45 32.75
CA ALA A 187 1.19 25.86 31.62
C ALA A 187 1.00 27.38 31.55
N GLU A 188 0.78 28.04 32.70
CA GLU A 188 0.66 29.49 32.79
C GLU A 188 1.96 30.20 32.42
N LYS A 189 3.12 29.65 32.85
CA LYS A 189 4.44 30.19 32.49
C LYS A 189 4.71 30.09 30.99
N VAL A 190 4.40 28.95 30.37
CA VAL A 190 4.50 28.78 28.91
C VAL A 190 3.61 29.78 28.18
N HIS A 191 2.38 30.01 28.66
CA HIS A 191 1.47 30.99 28.07
C HIS A 191 1.97 32.43 28.21
N ALA A 192 2.52 32.79 29.37
CA ALA A 192 3.13 34.10 29.60
C ALA A 192 4.37 34.32 28.70
N LEU A 193 5.25 33.31 28.58
CA LEU A 193 6.41 33.37 27.68
C LEU A 193 5.97 33.53 26.23
N LYS A 194 4.91 32.85 25.79
CA LYS A 194 4.38 32.99 24.42
C LYS A 194 3.97 34.44 24.12
N HIS A 195 3.28 35.09 25.05
CA HIS A 195 2.92 36.51 24.92
C HIS A 195 4.12 37.44 24.90
N LEU A 196 5.13 37.17 25.74
CA LEU A 196 6.39 37.91 25.72
C LEU A 196 7.14 37.74 24.40
N GLY A 197 6.89 36.69 23.62
CA GLY A 197 7.46 36.47 22.28
C GLY A 197 6.66 37.07 21.13
N ASP A 198 5.49 37.68 21.37
CA ASP A 198 4.68 38.26 20.29
C ASP A 198 5.27 39.60 19.82
N ALA A 199 5.90 39.58 18.65
CA ALA A 199 6.48 40.76 18.01
C ALA A 199 5.48 41.90 17.77
N LYS A 200 4.19 41.59 17.54
CA LYS A 200 3.16 42.63 17.32
C LYS A 200 2.80 43.35 18.62
N ALA A 201 2.83 42.64 19.75
CA ALA A 201 2.57 43.21 21.07
C ALA A 201 3.80 43.92 21.64
N MET A 202 4.97 43.28 21.56
CA MET A 202 6.19 43.76 22.22
C MET A 202 7.03 44.72 21.38
N GLY A 203 6.72 44.90 20.08
CA GLY A 203 7.57 45.63 19.12
C GLY A 203 7.94 47.08 19.46
N LYS A 204 7.25 47.75 20.40
CA LYS A 204 7.63 49.09 20.89
C LYS A 204 8.75 49.06 21.94
N ASP A 205 8.87 47.98 22.69
CA ASP A 205 9.89 47.79 23.73
C ASP A 205 10.24 46.30 23.86
N PRO A 206 10.94 45.73 22.86
CA PRO A 206 11.36 44.33 22.90
C PRO A 206 12.43 44.09 23.98
N ALA A 207 13.22 45.11 24.34
CA ALA A 207 14.30 44.98 25.32
C ALA A 207 13.77 44.60 26.71
N SER A 208 12.67 45.20 27.16
CA SER A 208 12.03 44.83 28.42
C SER A 208 11.51 43.39 28.41
N ALA A 209 10.93 42.93 27.30
CA ALA A 209 10.46 41.55 27.17
C ALA A 209 11.62 40.54 27.17
N LEU A 210 12.69 40.81 26.42
CA LEU A 210 13.89 39.97 26.38
C LEU A 210 14.54 39.83 27.76
N LYS A 211 14.63 40.92 28.53
CA LYS A 211 15.16 40.89 29.90
C LYS A 211 14.35 39.99 30.83
N VAL A 212 13.03 39.90 30.63
CA VAL A 212 12.13 39.02 31.40
C VAL A 212 12.23 37.56 30.94
N ILE A 213 12.47 37.31 29.66
CA ILE A 213 12.61 35.96 29.10
C ILE A 213 13.97 35.34 29.44
N ALA A 214 15.05 36.14 29.46
CA ALA A 214 16.43 35.66 29.58
C ALA A 214 16.69 34.68 30.75
N PRO A 215 16.15 34.88 31.98
CA PRO A 215 16.33 33.94 33.09
C PRO A 215 15.72 32.56 32.85
N PHE A 216 14.81 32.42 31.88
CA PHE A 216 14.18 31.15 31.50
C PHE A 216 14.91 30.42 30.38
N LEU A 217 16.01 30.99 29.87
CA LEU A 217 16.96 30.33 28.96
C LEU A 217 17.98 29.52 29.77
N ASP A 218 17.48 28.60 30.59
CA ASP A 218 18.30 27.69 31.39
C ASP A 218 17.90 26.25 31.11
N GLY A 219 18.88 25.42 30.75
CA GLY A 219 18.70 23.99 30.50
C GLY A 219 18.33 23.17 31.75
N SER A 220 18.42 23.75 32.95
CA SER A 220 17.99 23.11 34.20
C SER A 220 16.48 23.16 34.44
N LEU A 221 15.76 24.05 33.74
CA LEU A 221 14.31 24.21 33.86
C LEU A 221 13.55 23.09 33.13
N PRO A 222 12.26 22.88 33.45
CA PRO A 222 11.42 21.95 32.70
C PRO A 222 11.47 22.23 31.19
N GLU A 223 11.67 21.19 30.39
CA GLU A 223 11.94 21.28 28.94
C GLU A 223 10.91 22.15 28.20
N THR A 224 9.63 22.04 28.56
CA THR A 224 8.54 22.83 27.96
C THR A 224 8.68 24.35 28.17
N ILE A 225 9.21 24.76 29.33
CA ILE A 225 9.40 26.18 29.66
C ILE A 225 10.61 26.71 28.89
N ALA A 226 11.74 26.01 28.97
CA ALA A 226 12.97 26.41 28.29
C ALA A 226 12.80 26.47 26.77
N MET A 227 12.11 25.48 26.15
CA MET A 227 11.80 25.51 24.72
C MET A 227 10.93 26.72 24.31
N GLN A 228 9.91 27.02 25.11
CA GLN A 228 9.06 28.20 24.85
C GLN A 228 9.85 29.50 25.04
N ALA A 229 10.72 29.57 26.05
CA ALA A 229 11.60 30.71 26.26
C ALA A 229 12.55 30.91 25.08
N ILE A 230 13.19 29.85 24.57
CA ILE A 230 14.04 29.89 23.38
C ILE A 230 13.26 30.44 22.18
N THR A 231 12.05 29.93 21.95
CA THR A 231 11.21 30.36 20.82
C THR A 231 10.80 31.83 20.95
N SER A 232 10.36 32.24 22.14
CA SER A 232 9.92 33.62 22.40
C SER A 232 11.07 34.63 22.38
N PHE A 233 12.25 34.26 22.90
CA PHE A 233 13.44 35.10 22.85
C PHE A 233 13.91 35.28 21.41
N SER A 234 14.02 34.17 20.67
CA SER A 234 14.35 34.17 19.24
C SER A 234 13.37 35.01 18.42
N ALA A 235 12.12 35.13 18.87
CA ALA A 235 11.08 35.89 18.20
C ALA A 235 11.25 37.42 18.30
N LEU A 236 12.12 37.93 19.17
CA LEU A 236 12.30 39.37 19.40
C LEU A 236 13.74 39.85 19.28
N CYS A 237 14.72 39.00 19.57
CA CYS A 237 16.11 39.42 19.71
C CYS A 237 16.77 39.79 18.36
N ALA A 238 17.84 40.59 18.44
CA ALA A 238 18.74 40.80 17.32
C ALA A 238 19.61 39.55 17.09
N GLU A 239 20.34 39.51 15.97
CA GLU A 239 21.18 38.35 15.63
C GLU A 239 22.32 38.14 16.64
N GLU A 240 22.94 39.22 17.14
CA GLU A 240 24.02 39.11 18.13
C GLU A 240 23.52 38.53 19.46
N ASP A 241 22.42 39.09 19.99
CA ASP A 241 21.75 38.57 21.19
C ASP A 241 21.31 37.12 21.00
N TYR A 242 20.86 36.74 19.80
CA TYR A 242 20.49 35.37 19.51
C TYR A 242 21.68 34.43 19.72
N PHE A 243 22.84 34.73 19.14
CA PHE A 243 23.99 33.84 19.26
C PHE A 243 24.62 33.86 20.66
N GLU A 244 24.51 34.96 21.40
CA GLU A 244 24.95 35.05 22.79
C GLU A 244 24.09 34.18 23.71
N PHE A 245 22.77 34.33 23.66
CA PHE A 245 21.85 33.72 24.63
C PHE A 245 21.23 32.39 24.15
N VAL A 246 20.88 32.27 22.87
CA VAL A 246 20.24 31.07 22.29
C VAL A 246 21.26 30.16 21.59
N GLY A 247 22.34 30.72 21.05
CA GLY A 247 23.41 30.00 20.37
C GLY A 247 23.90 28.74 21.08
N PRO A 248 24.15 28.75 22.41
CA PRO A 248 24.57 27.56 23.15
C PRO A 248 23.60 26.37 23.05
N PHE A 249 22.29 26.61 22.91
CA PHE A 249 21.28 25.55 22.79
C PHE A 249 21.33 24.82 21.44
N LEU A 250 21.96 25.40 20.41
CA LEU A 250 22.20 24.70 19.15
C LEU A 250 23.07 23.46 19.37
N ASP A 251 23.99 23.49 20.33
CA ASP A 251 24.93 22.42 20.64
C ASP A 251 24.50 21.54 21.82
N SER A 252 23.25 21.66 22.28
CA SER A 252 22.68 20.81 23.33
C SER A 252 22.43 19.37 22.87
N ASP A 253 22.51 18.41 23.80
CA ASP A 253 22.12 17.01 23.57
C ASP A 253 20.60 16.83 23.45
N ALA A 254 19.81 17.76 24.01
CA ALA A 254 18.36 17.68 23.99
C ALA A 254 17.80 18.14 22.62
N VAL A 255 17.23 17.19 21.88
CA VAL A 255 16.66 17.42 20.54
C VAL A 255 15.59 18.53 20.54
N GLY A 256 14.81 18.65 21.62
CA GLY A 256 13.80 19.70 21.78
C GLY A 256 14.40 21.10 21.75
N PHE A 257 15.49 21.32 22.49
CA PHE A 257 16.20 22.61 22.55
C PHE A 257 16.85 22.97 21.22
N VAL A 258 17.57 22.02 20.61
CA VAL A 258 18.21 22.24 19.30
C VAL A 258 17.16 22.58 18.25
N LYS A 259 16.02 21.89 18.25
CA LYS A 259 14.92 22.16 17.31
C LYS A 259 14.35 23.57 17.51
N ALA A 260 14.04 23.96 18.75
CA ALA A 260 13.53 25.29 19.07
C ALA A 260 14.51 26.40 18.68
N ALA A 261 15.81 26.17 18.90
CA ALA A 261 16.86 27.08 18.48
C ALA A 261 16.91 27.19 16.94
N VAL A 262 16.97 26.06 16.21
CA VAL A 262 16.96 26.04 14.74
C VAL A 262 15.73 26.75 14.16
N ASP A 263 14.54 26.55 14.74
CA ASP A 263 13.31 27.24 14.33
C ASP A 263 13.37 28.76 14.62
N GLY A 264 14.21 29.21 15.54
CA GLY A 264 14.51 30.62 15.78
C GLY A 264 15.35 31.29 14.69
N LEU A 265 16.20 30.53 13.99
CA LEU A 265 17.10 31.05 12.95
C LEU A 265 16.39 31.48 11.66
N ARG A 266 15.11 31.12 11.49
CA ARG A 266 14.30 31.33 10.27
C ARG A 266 14.19 32.79 9.81
N ARG A 267 14.43 33.74 10.71
CA ARG A 267 14.33 35.19 10.47
C ARG A 267 15.64 35.83 10.00
N PHE A 268 16.76 35.15 10.16
CA PHE A 268 18.08 35.71 9.86
C PHE A 268 18.62 35.07 8.58
N SER A 269 19.16 35.89 7.69
CA SER A 269 19.67 35.46 6.38
C SER A 269 21.19 35.64 6.24
N SER A 270 21.88 35.88 7.35
CA SER A 270 23.34 36.11 7.36
C SER A 270 24.12 34.83 7.03
N ALA A 271 25.36 35.00 6.55
CA ALA A 271 26.26 33.88 6.28
C ALA A 271 26.56 33.04 7.54
N ARG A 272 26.60 33.67 8.72
CA ARG A 272 26.79 33.02 10.02
C ARG A 272 25.65 32.04 10.32
N VAL A 273 24.43 32.44 10.01
CA VAL A 273 23.22 31.62 10.21
C VAL A 273 23.20 30.43 9.26
N ILE A 274 23.49 30.65 7.97
CA ILE A 274 23.58 29.57 6.99
C ILE A 274 24.64 28.54 7.40
N ALA A 275 25.83 28.99 7.83
CA ALA A 275 26.88 28.09 8.32
C ALA A 275 26.46 27.29 9.58
N ALA A 276 25.68 27.89 10.48
CA ALA A 276 25.14 27.19 11.64
C ALA A 276 24.13 26.10 11.23
N LEU A 277 23.22 26.42 10.30
CA LEU A 277 22.25 25.49 9.75
C LEU A 277 22.94 24.34 8.98
N GLU A 278 23.96 24.62 8.19
CA GLU A 278 24.77 23.61 7.49
C GLU A 278 25.43 22.61 8.44
N ARG A 279 26.05 23.08 9.53
CA ARG A 279 26.64 22.19 10.54
C ARG A 279 25.59 21.25 11.13
N LYS A 280 24.41 21.78 11.47
CA LYS A 280 23.30 20.96 11.99
C LYS A 280 22.69 20.04 10.93
N MET A 281 22.70 20.45 9.66
CA MET A 281 22.27 19.62 8.56
C MET A 281 23.18 18.41 8.35
N ARG A 282 24.48 18.54 8.59
CA ARG A 282 25.47 17.45 8.45
C ARG A 282 25.50 16.51 9.65
N ALA A 283 25.48 17.04 10.87
CA ALA A 283 25.67 16.27 12.10
C ALA A 283 24.37 15.88 12.83
N GLY A 284 23.26 16.60 12.61
CA GLY A 284 22.04 16.43 13.40
C GLY A 284 21.27 15.11 13.13
N PRO A 285 20.43 14.65 14.06
CA PRO A 285 19.49 13.56 13.79
C PRO A 285 18.40 13.99 12.80
N ARG A 286 17.61 13.04 12.28
CA ARG A 286 16.57 13.29 11.27
C ARG A 286 15.66 14.46 11.62
N ALA A 287 15.20 14.56 12.87
CA ALA A 287 14.28 15.61 13.32
C ALA A 287 14.90 17.02 13.16
N ILE A 288 16.19 17.17 13.48
CA ILE A 288 16.90 18.44 13.35
C ILE A 288 17.14 18.78 11.88
N ARG A 289 17.50 17.79 11.04
CA ARG A 289 17.67 18.02 9.58
C ARG A 289 16.38 18.54 8.93
N LEU A 290 15.22 18.00 9.32
CA LEU A 290 13.94 18.50 8.83
C LEU A 290 13.62 19.91 9.34
N ALA A 291 13.94 20.23 10.59
CA ALA A 291 13.81 21.58 11.13
C ALA A 291 14.72 22.58 10.38
N VAL A 292 15.96 22.18 10.07
CA VAL A 292 16.89 22.99 9.27
C VAL A 292 16.30 23.25 7.88
N LEU A 293 15.74 22.26 7.20
CA LEU A 293 15.09 22.46 5.89
C LEU A 293 13.92 23.45 5.95
N ASN A 294 13.08 23.37 6.98
CA ASN A 294 11.99 24.33 7.19
C ASN A 294 12.53 25.75 7.49
N ALA A 295 13.73 25.85 8.05
CA ALA A 295 14.38 27.13 8.28
C ALA A 295 14.96 27.73 7.00
N LEU A 296 15.64 26.92 6.19
CA LEU A 296 16.15 27.32 4.88
C LEU A 296 15.02 27.77 3.94
N GLU A 297 13.87 27.08 3.97
CA GLU A 297 12.66 27.49 3.24
C GLU A 297 12.17 28.89 3.63
N ALA A 298 12.16 29.20 4.92
CA ALA A 298 11.74 30.51 5.41
C ALA A 298 12.73 31.63 5.04
N ILE A 299 14.04 31.34 5.09
CA ILE A 299 15.10 32.29 4.70
C ILE A 299 15.00 32.62 3.21
N GLY A 300 14.88 31.59 2.37
CA GLY A 300 14.55 31.72 0.95
C GLY A 300 15.46 32.66 0.14
N SER A 301 16.77 32.65 0.41
CA SER A 301 17.78 33.40 -0.34
C SER A 301 18.69 32.45 -1.13
N ASP A 302 19.41 32.93 -2.15
CA ASP A 302 20.37 32.12 -2.92
C ASP A 302 21.43 31.41 -2.05
N ALA A 303 21.73 31.98 -0.88
CA ALA A 303 22.68 31.41 0.07
C ALA A 303 22.24 30.04 0.64
N VAL A 304 20.97 29.66 0.51
CA VAL A 304 20.46 28.36 0.98
C VAL A 304 20.71 27.20 0.00
N LEU A 305 21.21 27.49 -1.22
CA LEU A 305 21.43 26.46 -2.23
C LEU A 305 22.46 25.39 -1.82
N PRO A 306 23.67 25.73 -1.33
CA PRO A 306 24.64 24.72 -0.89
C PRO A 306 24.08 23.73 0.15
N PRO A 307 23.43 24.15 1.26
CA PRO A 307 22.86 23.21 2.22
C PRO A 307 21.72 22.37 1.64
N LEU A 308 20.92 22.91 0.73
CA LEU A 308 19.87 22.14 0.05
C LEU A 308 20.48 21.02 -0.83
N VAL A 309 21.63 21.24 -1.45
CA VAL A 309 22.27 20.21 -2.27
C VAL A 309 22.90 19.10 -1.45
N ASP A 310 23.55 19.45 -0.33
CA ASP A 310 23.98 18.47 0.66
C ASP A 310 22.79 17.62 1.14
N ALA A 311 21.60 18.22 1.24
CA ALA A 311 20.36 17.54 1.61
C ALA A 311 19.80 16.63 0.50
N LEU A 312 19.89 17.04 -0.76
CA LEU A 312 19.48 16.24 -1.92
C LEU A 312 20.36 15.00 -2.11
N ALA A 313 21.64 15.08 -1.73
CA ALA A 313 22.58 13.96 -1.72
C ALA A 313 22.42 13.03 -0.50
N HIS A 314 21.55 13.38 0.45
CA HIS A 314 21.51 12.71 1.74
C HIS A 314 21.01 11.26 1.66
N LYS A 315 21.59 10.34 2.46
CA LYS A 315 21.23 8.90 2.44
C LYS A 315 19.76 8.63 2.82
N GLN A 316 19.18 9.43 3.70
CA GLN A 316 17.80 9.28 4.15
C GLN A 316 16.80 9.87 3.15
N VAL A 317 15.91 9.03 2.61
CA VAL A 317 14.84 9.42 1.66
C VAL A 317 14.01 10.61 2.16
N PRO A 318 13.54 10.67 3.43
CA PRO A 318 12.70 11.79 3.88
C PRO A 318 13.40 13.15 3.83
N VAL A 319 14.73 13.19 4.01
CA VAL A 319 15.52 14.43 3.94
C VAL A 319 15.65 14.88 2.50
N ARG A 320 15.90 13.95 1.56
CA ARG A 320 15.97 14.26 0.12
C ARG A 320 14.65 14.80 -0.41
N ASN A 321 13.56 14.13 -0.09
CA ASN A 321 12.23 14.52 -0.57
C ASN A 321 11.83 15.90 -0.04
N ARG A 322 12.10 16.17 1.25
CA ARG A 322 11.82 17.49 1.82
C ARG A 322 12.71 18.57 1.21
N ALA A 323 13.99 18.30 0.95
CA ALA A 323 14.88 19.25 0.29
C ALA A 323 14.41 19.59 -1.13
N ALA A 324 13.95 18.59 -1.88
CA ALA A 324 13.37 18.77 -3.21
C ALA A 324 12.10 19.63 -3.19
N GLU A 325 11.23 19.38 -2.21
CA GLU A 325 10.01 20.15 -1.99
C GLU A 325 10.33 21.61 -1.66
N VAL A 326 11.29 21.86 -0.76
CA VAL A 326 11.75 23.22 -0.44
C VAL A 326 12.30 23.92 -1.69
N LEU A 327 13.13 23.24 -2.48
CA LEU A 327 13.69 23.80 -3.70
C LEU A 327 12.60 24.16 -4.73
N LYS A 328 11.59 23.30 -4.87
CA LYS A 328 10.40 23.54 -5.71
C LYS A 328 9.57 24.72 -5.20
N GLN A 329 9.34 24.82 -3.89
CA GLN A 329 8.56 25.90 -3.31
C GLN A 329 9.25 27.27 -3.49
N LEU A 330 10.54 27.35 -3.18
CA LEU A 330 11.35 28.57 -3.39
C LEU A 330 11.40 28.99 -4.87
N SER A 331 11.41 27.99 -5.76
CA SER A 331 11.28 28.17 -7.20
C SER A 331 9.94 28.81 -7.58
N MET A 332 8.81 28.27 -7.10
CA MET A 332 7.47 28.79 -7.40
C MET A 332 7.26 30.21 -6.88
N GLU A 333 7.91 30.54 -5.76
CA GLU A 333 7.89 31.89 -5.17
C GLU A 333 8.81 32.89 -5.88
N GLY A 334 9.58 32.45 -6.89
CA GLY A 334 10.52 33.30 -7.64
C GLY A 334 11.77 33.71 -6.85
N LYS A 335 12.06 33.04 -5.74
CA LYS A 335 13.21 33.34 -4.87
C LYS A 335 14.52 32.73 -5.36
N LEU A 336 14.46 31.72 -6.25
CA LEU A 336 15.61 31.06 -6.84
C LEU A 336 15.47 31.04 -8.38
N ASP A 337 16.57 31.32 -9.09
CA ASP A 337 16.66 31.07 -10.53
C ASP A 337 16.74 29.55 -10.76
N ILE A 338 15.59 28.96 -11.11
CA ILE A 338 15.44 27.52 -11.36
C ILE A 338 16.34 27.07 -12.48
N SER A 339 16.40 27.82 -13.57
CA SER A 339 17.16 27.42 -14.73
C SER A 339 18.61 27.21 -14.34
N ARG A 340 19.21 28.18 -13.67
CA ARG A 340 20.58 28.06 -13.13
C ARG A 340 20.70 26.92 -12.12
N THR A 341 19.76 26.81 -11.20
CA THR A 341 19.79 25.82 -10.11
C THR A 341 19.70 24.39 -10.65
N VAL A 342 18.69 24.08 -11.46
CA VAL A 342 18.49 22.77 -12.08
C VAL A 342 19.69 22.37 -12.93
N ILE A 343 20.21 23.27 -13.77
CA ILE A 343 21.40 22.98 -14.60
C ILE A 343 22.57 22.59 -13.71
N TRP A 344 22.77 23.32 -12.62
CA TRP A 344 23.84 23.04 -11.69
C TRP A 344 23.63 21.70 -10.96
N LEU A 345 22.40 21.38 -10.53
CA LEU A 345 22.05 20.10 -9.92
C LEU A 345 22.26 18.91 -10.87
N LEU A 346 21.88 19.06 -12.15
CA LEU A 346 22.08 18.04 -13.19
C LEU A 346 23.56 17.78 -13.49
N ARG A 347 24.44 18.73 -13.21
CA ARG A 347 25.91 18.55 -13.33
C ARG A 347 26.55 17.91 -12.10
N SER A 348 25.76 17.60 -11.06
CA SER A 348 26.28 16.97 -9.86
C SER A 348 26.85 15.58 -10.16
N ARG A 349 27.98 15.24 -9.53
CA ARG A 349 28.53 13.88 -9.59
C ARG A 349 27.65 12.87 -8.85
N ASP A 350 26.86 13.34 -7.88
CA ASP A 350 25.96 12.48 -7.11
C ASP A 350 24.70 12.16 -7.92
N VAL A 351 24.46 10.86 -8.13
CA VAL A 351 23.31 10.38 -8.90
C VAL A 351 21.97 10.75 -8.25
N ASN A 352 21.90 10.80 -6.92
CA ASN A 352 20.67 11.14 -6.19
C ASN A 352 20.31 12.62 -6.40
N VAL A 353 21.32 13.49 -6.44
CA VAL A 353 21.12 14.90 -6.74
C VAL A 353 20.61 15.07 -8.16
N ARG A 354 21.20 14.38 -9.15
CA ARG A 354 20.72 14.41 -10.54
C ARG A 354 19.30 13.87 -10.69
N ARG A 355 18.98 12.74 -10.06
CA ARG A 355 17.61 12.17 -10.05
C ARG A 355 16.62 13.15 -9.46
N MET A 356 16.95 13.76 -8.32
CA MET A 356 16.04 14.72 -7.70
C MET A 356 15.91 16.02 -8.49
N ALA A 357 16.98 16.45 -9.19
CA ALA A 357 16.88 17.55 -10.13
C ALA A 357 15.84 17.28 -11.21
N THR A 358 15.78 16.05 -11.75
CA THR A 358 14.78 15.67 -12.77
C THR A 358 13.34 15.69 -12.24
N GLU A 359 13.13 15.37 -10.96
CA GLU A 359 11.82 15.48 -10.30
C GLU A 359 11.38 16.95 -10.16
N VAL A 360 12.31 17.85 -9.81
CA VAL A 360 11.99 19.28 -9.67
C VAL A 360 11.55 19.89 -11.01
N ILE A 361 12.19 19.51 -12.12
CA ILE A 361 11.94 20.10 -13.45
C ILE A 361 10.46 20.02 -13.88
N ARG A 362 9.78 18.89 -13.60
CA ARG A 362 8.41 18.65 -14.07
C ARG A 362 7.36 19.57 -13.43
N GLY A 363 7.71 20.22 -12.31
CA GLY A 363 6.79 21.06 -11.56
C GLY A 363 7.01 22.56 -11.73
N VAL A 364 7.87 22.99 -12.65
CA VAL A 364 8.37 24.37 -12.68
C VAL A 364 8.18 25.03 -14.05
N PRO A 365 7.71 26.29 -14.11
CA PRO A 365 7.62 27.03 -15.37
C PRO A 365 8.99 27.33 -15.98
N ASP A 366 9.16 27.11 -17.29
CA ASP A 366 10.33 27.54 -18.08
C ASP A 366 9.91 28.64 -19.08
N PRO A 367 9.68 29.88 -18.61
CA PRO A 367 9.14 30.95 -19.43
C PRO A 367 10.03 31.31 -20.64
N ASP A 368 11.35 31.11 -20.52
CA ASP A 368 12.32 31.43 -21.57
C ASP A 368 12.68 30.23 -22.47
N ALA A 369 12.04 29.08 -22.27
CA ALA A 369 12.34 27.82 -22.98
C ALA A 369 13.85 27.47 -22.97
N SER A 370 14.51 27.77 -21.86
CA SER A 370 15.97 27.71 -21.72
C SER A 370 16.48 26.36 -21.20
N LEU A 371 15.59 25.51 -20.68
CA LEU A 371 15.92 24.24 -20.04
C LEU A 371 16.07 23.11 -21.05
N TRP A 372 15.14 22.97 -22.00
CA TRP A 372 15.14 21.83 -22.93
C TRP A 372 16.44 21.68 -23.74
N PRO A 373 17.14 22.74 -24.23
CA PRO A 373 18.40 22.56 -24.96
C PRO A 373 19.50 21.96 -24.09
N LYS A 374 19.47 22.29 -22.79
CA LYS A 374 20.45 21.80 -21.80
C LYS A 374 20.11 20.40 -21.32
N LEU A 375 18.81 20.06 -21.25
CA LEU A 375 18.35 18.71 -20.95
C LEU A 375 18.70 17.71 -22.04
N MET A 376 18.83 18.13 -23.30
CA MET A 376 19.33 17.24 -24.37
C MET A 376 20.72 16.68 -24.07
N ALA A 377 21.60 17.42 -23.40
CA ALA A 377 22.91 16.91 -22.99
C ALA A 377 22.80 15.76 -21.98
N MET A 378 21.70 15.73 -21.19
CA MET A 378 21.47 14.72 -20.17
C MET A 378 20.88 13.41 -20.69
N LEU A 379 20.51 13.34 -21.98
CA LEU A 379 20.21 12.07 -22.63
C LEU A 379 21.43 11.11 -22.66
N ARG A 380 22.63 11.65 -22.42
CA ARG A 380 23.89 10.89 -22.29
C ARG A 380 24.33 10.64 -20.85
N ASP A 381 23.47 10.87 -19.85
CA ASP A 381 23.83 10.60 -18.45
C ASP A 381 24.20 9.12 -18.26
N GLU A 382 25.06 8.79 -17.31
CA GLU A 382 25.40 7.39 -17.00
C GLU A 382 24.23 6.64 -16.35
N ASP A 383 23.39 7.34 -15.57
CA ASP A 383 22.27 6.76 -14.85
C ASP A 383 21.01 6.63 -15.73
N TRP A 384 20.46 5.43 -15.80
CA TRP A 384 19.32 5.13 -16.66
C TRP A 384 18.05 5.88 -16.25
N TRP A 385 17.82 6.08 -14.95
CA TRP A 385 16.64 6.75 -14.43
C TRP A 385 16.67 8.24 -14.77
N VAL A 386 17.84 8.88 -14.62
CA VAL A 386 18.03 10.28 -15.03
C VAL A 386 17.68 10.45 -16.51
N ARG A 387 18.17 9.56 -17.39
CA ARG A 387 17.86 9.63 -18.83
C ARG A 387 16.35 9.52 -19.11
N GLU A 388 15.67 8.58 -18.47
CA GLU A 388 14.23 8.36 -18.67
C GLU A 388 13.40 9.58 -18.20
N ARG A 389 13.70 10.12 -17.02
CA ARG A 389 12.99 11.30 -16.49
C ARG A 389 13.30 12.56 -17.30
N VAL A 390 14.52 12.68 -17.83
CA VAL A 390 14.89 13.76 -18.76
C VAL A 390 14.06 13.69 -20.03
N MET A 391 13.76 12.49 -20.57
CA MET A 391 12.87 12.37 -21.73
C MET A 391 11.46 12.86 -21.42
N ASP A 392 10.90 12.47 -20.27
CA ASP A 392 9.57 12.93 -19.84
C ASP A 392 9.55 14.47 -19.78
N ALA A 393 10.55 15.06 -19.13
CA ALA A 393 10.69 16.50 -19.01
C ALA A 393 10.87 17.20 -20.36
N LEU A 394 11.64 16.62 -21.29
CA LEU A 394 11.81 17.16 -22.64
C LEU A 394 10.47 17.19 -23.38
N VAL A 395 9.71 16.10 -23.37
CA VAL A 395 8.40 16.02 -24.03
C VAL A 395 7.43 17.05 -23.45
N GLU A 396 7.39 17.20 -22.12
CA GLU A 396 6.53 18.17 -21.42
C GLU A 396 6.92 19.64 -21.71
N LEU A 397 8.23 19.96 -21.73
CA LEU A 397 8.72 21.34 -21.87
C LEU A 397 8.83 21.81 -23.33
N GLY A 398 9.39 20.98 -24.21
CA GLY A 398 9.73 21.38 -25.57
C GLY A 398 8.63 21.10 -26.59
N GLY A 399 7.74 20.14 -26.32
CA GLY A 399 6.67 19.73 -27.23
C GLY A 399 7.18 19.51 -28.67
N LEU A 400 6.35 19.84 -29.67
CA LEU A 400 6.67 19.63 -31.09
C LEU A 400 7.87 20.45 -31.59
N ARG A 401 8.33 21.47 -30.85
CA ARG A 401 9.53 22.24 -31.22
C ARG A 401 10.81 21.42 -31.14
N LEU A 402 10.78 20.28 -30.43
CA LEU A 402 11.92 19.39 -30.27
C LEU A 402 12.21 18.54 -31.50
N THR A 403 11.22 18.26 -32.35
CA THR A 403 11.37 17.33 -33.48
C THR A 403 12.60 17.61 -34.34
N PRO A 404 12.88 18.86 -34.78
CA PRO A 404 14.07 19.16 -35.59
C PRO A 404 15.40 18.94 -34.86
N HIS A 405 15.40 18.95 -33.52
CA HIS A 405 16.59 18.78 -32.68
C HIS A 405 16.84 17.32 -32.28
N ILE A 406 15.77 16.52 -32.18
CA ILE A 406 15.87 15.10 -31.83
C ILE A 406 16.12 14.22 -33.06
N VAL A 407 15.59 14.58 -34.24
CA VAL A 407 15.82 13.82 -35.48
C VAL A 407 17.31 13.60 -35.80
N PRO A 408 18.22 14.58 -35.65
CA PRO A 408 19.66 14.36 -35.83
C PRO A 408 20.28 13.33 -34.86
N LEU A 409 19.67 13.08 -33.70
CA LEU A 409 20.15 12.09 -32.73
C LEU A 409 19.84 10.64 -33.14
N LEU A 410 18.97 10.43 -34.13
CA LEU A 410 18.68 9.11 -34.69
C LEU A 410 19.86 8.51 -35.45
N THR A 411 20.89 9.30 -35.77
CA THR A 411 22.11 8.81 -36.43
C THR A 411 23.33 8.85 -35.50
N ASP A 412 23.11 9.00 -34.18
CA ASP A 412 24.20 9.01 -33.20
C ASP A 412 24.94 7.67 -33.16
N LYS A 413 26.23 7.71 -32.83
CA LYS A 413 27.06 6.50 -32.69
C LYS A 413 26.55 5.57 -31.59
N SER A 414 25.99 6.12 -30.51
CA SER A 414 25.47 5.32 -29.39
C SER A 414 24.05 4.84 -29.66
N ASP A 415 23.85 3.53 -29.62
CA ASP A 415 22.56 2.84 -29.70
C ASP A 415 21.58 3.33 -28.62
N VAL A 416 22.07 3.51 -27.39
CA VAL A 416 21.31 4.05 -26.26
C VAL A 416 20.68 5.40 -26.60
N ILE A 417 21.45 6.29 -27.23
CA ILE A 417 20.99 7.64 -27.58
C ILE A 417 19.99 7.58 -28.73
N ARG A 418 20.24 6.75 -29.74
CA ARG A 418 19.29 6.53 -30.84
C ARG A 418 17.95 6.02 -30.30
N ARG A 419 17.98 5.04 -29.39
CA ARG A 419 16.76 4.50 -28.74
C ARG A 419 15.97 5.58 -27.99
N PHE A 420 16.65 6.43 -27.24
CA PHE A 420 15.97 7.53 -26.55
C PHE A 420 15.45 8.61 -27.50
N ALA A 421 16.18 8.94 -28.56
CA ALA A 421 15.70 9.85 -29.59
C ALA A 421 14.41 9.32 -30.23
N VAL A 422 14.37 8.04 -30.57
CA VAL A 422 13.17 7.36 -31.05
C VAL A 422 12.02 7.47 -30.04
N GLY A 423 12.26 7.16 -28.76
CA GLY A 423 11.24 7.22 -27.72
C GLY A 423 10.68 8.62 -27.50
N VAL A 424 11.51 9.67 -27.54
CA VAL A 424 11.06 11.07 -27.48
C VAL A 424 10.17 11.39 -28.67
N LEU A 425 10.60 11.07 -29.90
CA LEU A 425 9.83 11.35 -31.12
C LEU A 425 8.48 10.62 -31.15
N GLY A 426 8.43 9.38 -30.69
CA GLY A 426 7.18 8.61 -30.57
C GLY A 426 6.17 9.26 -29.61
N ARG A 427 6.65 9.79 -28.48
CA ARG A 427 5.80 10.51 -27.50
C ARG A 427 5.38 11.90 -27.97
N LEU A 428 6.23 12.59 -28.73
CA LEU A 428 5.89 13.86 -29.37
C LEU A 428 4.79 13.71 -30.43
N LYS A 429 4.70 12.53 -31.06
CA LYS A 429 3.73 12.20 -32.11
C LYS A 429 3.75 13.18 -33.29
N ASP A 430 4.91 13.78 -33.59
CA ASP A 430 5.05 14.72 -34.71
C ASP A 430 5.16 13.96 -36.05
N PRO A 431 4.23 14.16 -37.00
CA PRO A 431 4.30 13.53 -38.32
C PRO A 431 5.57 13.88 -39.11
N LYS A 432 6.25 15.00 -38.79
CA LYS A 432 7.53 15.37 -39.42
C LYS A 432 8.66 14.38 -39.13
N ALA A 433 8.59 13.68 -38.00
CA ALA A 433 9.57 12.67 -37.60
C ALA A 433 9.39 11.33 -38.36
N LEU A 434 8.23 11.12 -38.98
CA LEU A 434 7.81 9.82 -39.50
C LEU A 434 8.81 9.24 -40.50
N ARG A 435 9.30 10.05 -41.45
CA ARG A 435 10.29 9.62 -42.44
C ARG A 435 11.56 9.07 -41.77
N SER A 436 12.08 9.80 -40.80
CA SER A 436 13.33 9.43 -40.10
C SER A 436 13.14 8.21 -39.20
N LEU A 437 11.98 8.08 -38.54
CA LEU A 437 11.65 6.92 -37.73
C LEU A 437 11.47 5.65 -38.58
N VAL A 438 10.79 5.74 -39.71
CA VAL A 438 10.66 4.62 -40.67
C VAL A 438 12.01 4.19 -41.22
N GLN A 439 12.89 5.14 -41.54
CA GLN A 439 14.25 4.84 -41.96
C GLN A 439 15.03 4.13 -40.85
N THR A 440 14.93 4.61 -39.60
CA THR A 440 15.58 4.01 -38.42
C THR A 440 15.08 2.59 -38.18
N ALA A 441 13.76 2.38 -38.21
CA ALA A 441 13.13 1.07 -38.05
C ALA A 441 13.61 0.04 -39.09
N SER A 442 13.97 0.49 -40.29
CA SER A 442 14.40 -0.39 -41.40
C SER A 442 15.92 -0.60 -41.45
N GLN A 443 16.72 0.40 -41.09
CA GLN A 443 18.15 0.44 -41.42
C GLN A 443 19.09 0.40 -40.20
N ASP A 444 18.60 0.55 -38.96
CA ASP A 444 19.49 0.56 -37.79
C ASP A 444 20.21 -0.78 -37.63
N SER A 445 21.39 -0.78 -37.01
CA SER A 445 22.12 -2.00 -36.71
C SER A 445 21.65 -2.67 -35.42
N ASP A 446 21.06 -1.90 -34.49
CA ASP A 446 20.63 -2.38 -33.18
C ASP A 446 19.14 -2.79 -33.17
N TRP A 447 18.88 -3.97 -32.61
CA TRP A 447 17.53 -4.56 -32.58
C TRP A 447 16.57 -3.76 -31.69
N TRP A 448 17.01 -3.26 -30.53
CA TRP A 448 16.15 -2.49 -29.61
C TRP A 448 15.80 -1.12 -30.19
N VAL A 449 16.73 -0.50 -30.93
CA VAL A 449 16.44 0.75 -31.65
C VAL A 449 15.37 0.52 -32.71
N LYS A 450 15.45 -0.58 -33.49
CA LYS A 450 14.42 -0.95 -34.47
C LYS A 450 13.06 -1.20 -33.83
N GLU A 451 13.00 -1.99 -32.75
CA GLU A 451 11.78 -2.27 -32.00
C GLU A 451 11.10 -0.97 -31.55
N THR A 452 11.86 -0.13 -30.84
CA THR A 452 11.35 1.15 -30.32
C THR A 452 10.91 2.07 -31.48
N ALA A 453 11.55 1.99 -32.65
CA ALA A 453 11.21 2.80 -33.81
C ALA A 453 9.88 2.36 -34.46
N ILE A 454 9.62 1.06 -34.53
CA ILE A 454 8.33 0.52 -34.98
C ILE A 454 7.21 0.96 -34.04
N GLU A 455 7.42 0.88 -32.72
CA GLU A 455 6.47 1.36 -31.72
C GLU A 455 6.23 2.87 -31.85
N ALA A 456 7.29 3.67 -32.02
CA ALA A 456 7.18 5.12 -32.18
C ALA A 456 6.40 5.50 -33.46
N VAL A 457 6.61 4.78 -34.57
CA VAL A 457 5.82 4.94 -35.80
C VAL A 457 4.34 4.62 -35.55
N ALA A 458 4.05 3.55 -34.79
CA ALA A 458 2.68 3.20 -34.43
C ALA A 458 2.02 4.25 -33.52
N MET A 459 2.76 4.83 -32.58
CA MET A 459 2.29 5.89 -31.69
C MET A 459 1.93 7.19 -32.43
N ILE A 460 2.65 7.52 -33.51
CA ILE A 460 2.31 8.64 -34.40
C ILE A 460 0.99 8.35 -35.13
N ASN A 461 0.71 7.08 -35.43
CA ASN A 461 -0.53 6.60 -36.05
C ASN A 461 -0.85 7.29 -37.40
N ASP A 462 0.16 7.42 -38.27
CA ASP A 462 0.01 7.95 -39.63
C ASP A 462 -0.10 6.82 -40.65
N ALA A 463 -1.22 6.77 -41.38
CA ALA A 463 -1.51 5.74 -42.39
C ALA A 463 -0.44 5.62 -43.48
N ARG A 464 0.32 6.69 -43.76
CA ARG A 464 1.41 6.67 -44.77
C ARG A 464 2.57 5.76 -44.38
N ALA A 465 2.73 5.44 -43.09
CA ALA A 465 3.80 4.55 -42.62
C ALA A 465 3.44 3.06 -42.71
N VAL A 466 2.15 2.72 -42.88
CA VAL A 466 1.67 1.33 -42.95
C VAL A 466 2.42 0.48 -43.99
N PRO A 467 2.61 0.93 -45.25
CA PRO A 467 3.32 0.14 -46.25
C PRO A 467 4.77 -0.19 -45.85
N TYR A 468 5.41 0.68 -45.07
CA TYR A 468 6.78 0.49 -44.62
C TYR A 468 6.86 -0.50 -43.46
N ILE A 469 5.94 -0.45 -42.50
CA ILE A 469 5.86 -1.46 -41.43
C ILE A 469 5.55 -2.85 -42.02
N VAL A 470 4.67 -2.92 -43.03
CA VAL A 470 4.41 -4.16 -43.78
C VAL A 470 5.68 -4.63 -44.49
N HIS A 471 6.44 -3.74 -45.11
CA HIS A 471 7.70 -4.10 -45.77
C HIS A 471 8.72 -4.68 -44.76
N ILE A 472 8.93 -4.01 -43.62
CA ILE A 472 9.83 -4.49 -42.54
C ILE A 472 9.38 -5.87 -42.05
N MET A 473 8.09 -6.04 -41.78
CA MET A 473 7.50 -7.31 -41.34
C MET A 473 7.76 -8.46 -42.33
N THR A 474 7.75 -8.17 -43.64
CA THR A 474 8.04 -9.16 -44.68
C THR A 474 9.53 -9.41 -44.88
N ALA A 475 10.37 -8.41 -44.68
CA ALA A 475 11.81 -8.49 -44.92
C ALA A 475 12.57 -9.11 -43.74
N GLU A 476 12.12 -8.88 -42.50
CA GLU A 476 12.81 -9.31 -41.27
C GLU A 476 11.88 -10.14 -40.37
N PRO A 477 11.97 -11.49 -40.42
CA PRO A 477 11.12 -12.37 -39.62
C PRO A 477 11.17 -12.11 -38.10
N ASP A 478 12.34 -11.73 -37.58
CA ASP A 478 12.56 -11.48 -36.15
C ASP A 478 11.77 -10.26 -35.62
N LEU A 479 11.35 -9.35 -36.51
CA LEU A 479 10.58 -8.15 -36.15
C LEU A 479 9.06 -8.35 -36.31
N GLN A 480 8.61 -9.49 -36.82
CA GLN A 480 7.18 -9.80 -36.99
C GLN A 480 6.35 -9.66 -35.69
N PRO A 481 6.83 -10.10 -34.50
CA PRO A 481 6.09 -9.94 -33.25
C PRO A 481 5.86 -8.48 -32.84
N ILE A 482 6.65 -7.54 -33.34
CA ILE A 482 6.58 -6.11 -33.04
C ILE A 482 5.76 -5.38 -34.10
N CYS A 483 5.97 -5.71 -35.37
CA CYS A 483 5.22 -5.13 -36.49
C CYS A 483 3.72 -5.45 -36.42
N LEU A 484 3.33 -6.65 -35.98
CA LEU A 484 1.92 -7.05 -35.93
C LEU A 484 1.10 -6.20 -34.93
N PRO A 485 1.49 -6.03 -33.65
CA PRO A 485 0.86 -5.07 -32.74
C PRO A 485 0.87 -3.63 -33.28
N ALA A 486 1.98 -3.17 -33.87
CA ALA A 486 2.06 -1.84 -34.46
C ALA A 486 1.01 -1.62 -35.57
N LEU A 487 0.80 -2.60 -36.45
CA LEU A 487 -0.24 -2.55 -37.49
C LEU A 487 -1.66 -2.58 -36.90
N ILE A 488 -1.88 -3.26 -35.77
CA ILE A 488 -3.16 -3.23 -35.04
C ILE A 488 -3.42 -1.81 -34.50
N ASP A 489 -2.45 -1.22 -33.82
CA ASP A 489 -2.56 0.12 -33.23
C ASP A 489 -2.78 1.20 -34.30
N MET A 490 -2.14 1.02 -35.47
CA MET A 490 -2.31 1.90 -36.64
C MET A 490 -3.62 1.71 -37.41
N SER A 491 -4.50 0.81 -36.96
CA SER A 491 -5.76 0.48 -37.66
C SER A 491 -5.56 0.04 -39.13
N ALA A 492 -4.44 -0.65 -39.41
CA ALA A 492 -3.92 -0.89 -40.75
C ALA A 492 -4.62 -2.06 -41.50
N LYS A 493 -5.96 -2.06 -41.61
CA LYS A 493 -6.74 -3.16 -42.20
C LYS A 493 -6.22 -3.64 -43.57
N GLY A 494 -5.70 -2.74 -44.41
CA GLY A 494 -5.17 -3.05 -45.74
C GLY A 494 -3.95 -4.00 -45.75
N ALA A 495 -3.32 -4.25 -44.60
CA ALA A 495 -2.25 -5.24 -44.43
C ALA A 495 -2.78 -6.68 -44.25
N SER A 496 -4.11 -6.90 -44.26
CA SER A 496 -4.72 -8.21 -44.06
C SER A 496 -4.15 -9.33 -44.94
N PRO A 497 -3.84 -9.13 -46.24
CA PRO A 497 -3.30 -10.21 -47.06
C PRO A 497 -1.91 -10.68 -46.62
N GLN A 498 -1.03 -9.73 -46.29
CA GLN A 498 0.33 -10.02 -45.82
C GLN A 498 0.31 -10.64 -44.42
N VAL A 499 -0.56 -10.16 -43.53
CA VAL A 499 -0.73 -10.73 -42.18
C VAL A 499 -1.33 -12.14 -42.23
N ALA A 500 -2.26 -12.40 -43.16
CA ALA A 500 -2.82 -13.73 -43.34
C ALA A 500 -1.77 -14.77 -43.78
N GLN A 501 -0.75 -14.38 -44.55
CA GLN A 501 0.35 -15.29 -44.90
C GLN A 501 1.14 -15.74 -43.65
N LEU A 502 1.30 -14.85 -42.67
CA LEU A 502 2.00 -15.14 -41.42
C LEU A 502 1.27 -16.13 -40.50
N CYS A 503 -0.01 -16.42 -40.78
CA CYS A 503 -0.71 -17.53 -40.13
C CYS A 503 -0.04 -18.88 -40.39
N SER A 504 0.80 -19.01 -41.42
CA SER A 504 1.60 -20.22 -41.68
C SER A 504 3.05 -20.14 -41.15
N SER A 505 3.39 -19.11 -40.36
CA SER A 505 4.74 -18.93 -39.80
C SER A 505 5.11 -20.09 -38.86
N GLU A 506 6.38 -20.46 -38.80
CA GLU A 506 6.88 -21.47 -37.85
C GLU A 506 6.74 -20.99 -36.39
N ASN A 507 6.81 -19.67 -36.16
CA ASN A 507 6.68 -19.06 -34.84
C ASN A 507 5.21 -18.97 -34.40
N ALA A 508 4.88 -19.64 -33.29
CA ALA A 508 3.52 -19.69 -32.76
C ALA A 508 2.98 -18.33 -32.27
N ASP A 509 3.84 -17.46 -31.75
CA ASP A 509 3.44 -16.13 -31.28
C ASP A 509 3.08 -15.23 -32.47
N VAL A 510 3.81 -15.33 -33.58
CA VAL A 510 3.49 -14.65 -34.85
C VAL A 510 2.15 -15.12 -35.39
N ARG A 511 1.88 -16.44 -35.41
CA ARG A 511 0.59 -16.99 -35.84
C ARG A 511 -0.55 -16.47 -34.96
N TYR A 512 -0.36 -16.43 -33.64
CA TYR A 512 -1.35 -15.91 -32.70
C TYR A 512 -1.63 -14.42 -32.92
N LEU A 513 -0.59 -13.59 -33.05
CA LEU A 513 -0.73 -12.16 -33.31
C LEU A 513 -1.39 -11.88 -34.67
N ALA A 514 -1.11 -12.69 -35.69
CA ALA A 514 -1.79 -12.61 -36.98
C ALA A 514 -3.30 -12.90 -36.86
N ILE A 515 -3.69 -13.91 -36.07
CA ILE A 515 -5.12 -14.16 -35.77
C ILE A 515 -5.74 -12.97 -35.05
N LYS A 516 -5.06 -12.38 -34.06
CA LYS A 516 -5.56 -11.21 -33.32
C LYS A 516 -5.73 -9.98 -34.21
N PHE A 517 -4.82 -9.77 -35.16
CA PHE A 517 -4.99 -8.73 -36.18
C PHE A 517 -6.24 -8.98 -37.04
N LEU A 518 -6.39 -10.20 -37.57
CA LEU A 518 -7.52 -10.56 -38.43
C LEU A 518 -8.87 -10.52 -37.69
N GLU A 519 -8.88 -10.90 -36.41
CA GLU A 519 -10.00 -10.77 -35.49
C GLU A 519 -10.41 -9.31 -35.30
N LYS A 520 -9.45 -8.43 -35.05
CA LYS A 520 -9.70 -7.00 -34.76
C LYS A 520 -10.41 -6.28 -35.91
N PHE A 521 -10.07 -6.60 -37.17
CA PHE A 521 -10.59 -5.93 -38.36
C PHE A 521 -11.70 -6.70 -39.11
N ASP A 522 -12.16 -7.82 -38.55
CA ASP A 522 -13.18 -8.72 -39.12
C ASP A 522 -12.86 -9.12 -40.57
N CYS A 523 -11.62 -9.53 -40.85
CA CYS A 523 -11.12 -9.84 -42.20
C CYS A 523 -11.56 -11.24 -42.69
N ARG A 524 -12.86 -11.41 -42.92
CA ARG A 524 -13.49 -12.71 -43.27
C ARG A 524 -13.00 -13.31 -44.58
N GLU A 525 -12.43 -12.52 -45.48
CA GLU A 525 -11.78 -13.00 -46.71
C GLU A 525 -10.66 -14.03 -46.44
N HIS A 526 -10.10 -14.06 -45.24
CA HIS A 526 -9.06 -15.01 -44.82
C HIS A 526 -9.58 -16.17 -43.96
N ALA A 527 -10.91 -16.40 -43.95
CA ALA A 527 -11.56 -17.49 -43.22
C ALA A 527 -10.94 -18.87 -43.51
N THR A 528 -10.58 -19.15 -44.76
CA THR A 528 -9.95 -20.41 -45.16
C THR A 528 -8.57 -20.62 -44.54
N THR A 529 -7.82 -19.54 -44.32
CA THR A 529 -6.53 -19.59 -43.62
C THR A 529 -6.71 -19.85 -42.14
N ILE A 530 -7.68 -19.21 -41.49
CA ILE A 530 -8.03 -19.45 -40.08
C ILE A 530 -8.52 -20.88 -39.86
N ALA A 531 -9.30 -21.43 -40.79
CA ALA A 531 -9.79 -22.81 -40.73
C ALA A 531 -8.65 -23.83 -40.58
N LYS A 532 -7.52 -23.61 -41.27
CA LYS A 532 -6.33 -24.48 -41.19
C LYS A 532 -5.66 -24.47 -39.81
N LEU A 533 -5.89 -23.41 -39.02
CA LEU A 533 -5.31 -23.24 -37.69
C LEU A 533 -6.20 -23.78 -36.56
N HIS A 534 -7.40 -24.28 -36.88
CA HIS A 534 -8.27 -24.91 -35.88
C HIS A 534 -7.60 -26.11 -35.20
N ASP A 535 -6.64 -26.74 -35.88
CA ASP A 535 -5.86 -27.88 -35.40
C ASP A 535 -4.35 -27.58 -35.28
N ASP A 536 -3.96 -26.30 -35.18
CA ASP A 536 -2.56 -25.85 -34.96
C ASP A 536 -1.89 -26.57 -33.77
N MET A 537 -0.58 -26.81 -33.79
CA MET A 537 0.08 -27.50 -32.66
C MET A 537 0.07 -26.67 -31.35
N HIS A 538 -0.06 -25.34 -31.45
CA HIS A 538 -0.05 -24.42 -30.30
C HIS A 538 -1.47 -24.00 -29.88
N LEU A 539 -1.88 -24.20 -28.61
CA LEU A 539 -3.27 -23.92 -28.21
C LEU A 539 -3.66 -22.46 -28.33
N LYS A 540 -2.81 -21.50 -27.94
CA LYS A 540 -3.19 -20.09 -28.04
C LYS A 540 -3.64 -19.73 -29.46
N VAL A 541 -2.97 -20.31 -30.47
CA VAL A 541 -3.31 -20.21 -31.88
C VAL A 541 -4.61 -20.96 -32.19
N ARG A 542 -4.75 -22.23 -31.76
CA ARG A 542 -5.99 -23.01 -31.95
C ARG A 542 -7.23 -22.36 -31.32
N ALA A 543 -7.13 -21.93 -30.07
CA ALA A 543 -8.23 -21.35 -29.31
C ALA A 543 -8.66 -20.04 -29.96
N ALA A 544 -7.71 -19.16 -30.30
CA ALA A 544 -8.01 -17.93 -31.03
C ALA A 544 -8.61 -18.21 -32.42
N ALA A 545 -8.08 -19.20 -33.15
CA ALA A 545 -8.59 -19.58 -34.46
C ALA A 545 -10.00 -20.17 -34.38
N ARG A 546 -10.30 -21.03 -33.41
CA ARG A 546 -11.62 -21.64 -33.18
C ARG A 546 -12.64 -20.61 -32.69
N GLU A 547 -12.24 -19.70 -31.80
CA GLU A 547 -13.09 -18.61 -31.33
C GLU A 547 -13.45 -17.67 -32.49
N LEU A 548 -12.44 -17.27 -33.29
CA LEU A 548 -12.66 -16.47 -34.49
C LEU A 548 -13.48 -17.23 -35.54
N GLY A 549 -13.21 -18.51 -35.74
CA GLY A 549 -13.93 -19.39 -36.64
C GLY A 549 -15.40 -19.60 -36.24
N ALA A 550 -15.70 -19.67 -34.94
CA ALA A 550 -17.06 -19.70 -34.42
C ALA A 550 -17.80 -18.38 -34.71
N ARG A 551 -17.13 -17.23 -34.51
CA ARG A 551 -17.69 -15.91 -34.86
C ARG A 551 -17.92 -15.78 -36.37
N TRP A 552 -17.03 -16.33 -37.19
CA TRP A 552 -17.10 -16.29 -38.66
C TRP A 552 -17.91 -17.43 -39.28
N ARG A 553 -18.47 -18.35 -38.48
CA ARG A 553 -19.26 -19.52 -38.91
C ARG A 553 -18.53 -20.44 -39.90
N ILE A 554 -17.26 -20.72 -39.63
CA ILE A 554 -16.40 -21.55 -40.47
C ILE A 554 -16.55 -23.02 -40.06
N THR A 555 -16.97 -23.89 -40.99
CA THR A 555 -17.07 -25.34 -40.79
C THR A 555 -15.69 -25.99 -40.93
N ALA A 556 -15.20 -26.62 -39.86
CA ALA A 556 -13.88 -27.25 -39.82
C ALA A 556 -13.83 -28.51 -40.71
N GLN A 557 -12.90 -28.56 -41.67
CA GLN A 557 -12.47 -29.80 -42.31
C GLN A 557 -11.31 -30.37 -41.49
N GLY A 558 -11.56 -31.53 -40.87
CA GLY A 558 -10.64 -32.17 -39.93
C GLY A 558 -9.38 -32.72 -40.60
N GLY A 559 -8.24 -32.42 -39.98
CA GLY A 559 -6.94 -33.02 -40.26
C GLY A 559 -6.12 -32.99 -38.99
N ALA A 560 -6.26 -34.02 -38.15
CA ALA A 560 -5.59 -34.08 -36.85
C ALA A 560 -4.08 -34.19 -37.00
N VAL A 561 -3.34 -33.17 -36.56
CA VAL A 561 -1.91 -33.29 -36.26
C VAL A 561 -1.77 -34.04 -34.92
N PRO A 562 -0.88 -35.04 -34.78
CA PRO A 562 -0.82 -35.85 -33.58
C PRO A 562 -0.25 -35.06 -32.40
N VAL A 563 -1.12 -34.60 -31.50
CA VAL A 563 -0.72 -34.18 -30.14
C VAL A 563 0.05 -35.35 -29.49
N PRO A 564 1.25 -35.14 -28.92
CA PRO A 564 2.04 -36.17 -28.25
C PRO A 564 1.20 -36.95 -27.22
N LEU A 565 1.41 -38.26 -27.14
CA LEU A 565 0.61 -39.14 -26.28
C LEU A 565 0.65 -38.72 -24.81
N LEU A 566 1.79 -38.21 -24.32
CA LEU A 566 1.93 -37.71 -22.95
C LEU A 566 0.98 -36.54 -22.67
N ASP A 567 0.98 -35.52 -23.53
CA ASP A 567 0.13 -34.34 -23.36
C ASP A 567 -1.35 -34.70 -23.36
N ARG A 568 -1.78 -35.66 -24.20
CA ARG A 568 -3.16 -36.17 -24.19
C ARG A 568 -3.52 -36.82 -22.85
N LEU A 569 -2.61 -37.61 -22.27
CA LEU A 569 -2.81 -38.26 -20.97
C LEU A 569 -2.85 -37.23 -19.83
N LEU A 570 -2.03 -36.19 -19.90
CA LEU A 570 -2.00 -35.09 -18.92
C LEU A 570 -3.25 -34.19 -19.01
N VAL A 571 -3.75 -33.92 -20.21
CA VAL A 571 -5.04 -33.23 -20.39
C VAL A 571 -6.18 -34.09 -19.85
N LYS A 572 -6.18 -35.41 -20.09
CA LYS A 572 -7.15 -36.33 -19.50
C LYS A 572 -7.10 -36.32 -17.97
N LEU A 573 -5.90 -36.34 -17.38
CA LEU A 573 -5.70 -36.15 -15.94
C LEU A 573 -6.36 -34.85 -15.44
N ALA A 574 -6.24 -33.76 -16.18
CA ALA A 574 -6.81 -32.49 -15.80
C ALA A 574 -8.35 -32.44 -15.90
N ILE A 575 -8.92 -33.02 -16.96
CA ILE A 575 -10.39 -33.10 -17.18
C ILE A 575 -11.03 -33.97 -16.09
N GLU A 576 -10.41 -35.10 -15.76
CA GLU A 576 -10.92 -36.02 -14.75
C GLU A 576 -10.60 -35.58 -13.31
N GLU A 577 -9.99 -34.41 -13.12
CA GLU A 577 -9.58 -33.86 -11.82
C GLU A 577 -8.70 -34.83 -11.00
N GLY A 578 -7.81 -35.57 -11.68
CA GLY A 578 -6.82 -36.41 -11.01
C GLY A 578 -5.67 -35.60 -10.41
N ASP A 579 -5.02 -36.20 -9.41
CA ASP A 579 -3.91 -35.60 -8.65
C ASP A 579 -2.55 -35.91 -9.29
N ASP A 580 -2.29 -37.19 -9.58
CA ASP A 580 -1.03 -37.67 -10.16
C ASP A 580 -1.29 -38.61 -11.37
N LEU A 581 -0.47 -38.52 -12.42
CA LEU A 581 -0.37 -39.50 -13.52
C LEU A 581 0.94 -40.28 -13.35
N ILE A 582 0.87 -41.61 -13.37
CA ILE A 582 2.01 -42.50 -13.18
C ILE A 582 2.22 -43.30 -14.46
N VAL A 583 3.40 -43.16 -15.06
CA VAL A 583 3.84 -43.88 -16.26
C VAL A 583 4.98 -44.80 -15.86
N ALA A 584 4.83 -46.11 -16.06
CA ALA A 584 5.86 -47.08 -15.74
C ALA A 584 6.01 -48.12 -16.86
N SER A 585 7.26 -48.50 -17.14
CA SER A 585 7.58 -49.55 -18.10
C SER A 585 6.91 -50.88 -17.72
N ASN A 586 6.37 -51.57 -18.72
CA ASN A 586 5.63 -52.84 -18.62
C ASN A 586 4.37 -52.79 -17.74
N LYS A 587 3.80 -51.59 -17.54
CA LYS A 587 2.57 -51.37 -16.77
C LYS A 587 1.61 -50.43 -17.52
N PRO A 588 0.29 -50.47 -17.26
CA PRO A 588 -0.63 -49.45 -17.74
C PRO A 588 -0.28 -48.08 -17.13
N VAL A 589 -0.70 -47.01 -17.79
CA VAL A 589 -0.64 -45.67 -17.18
C VAL A 589 -1.71 -45.58 -16.12
N PHE A 590 -1.34 -45.13 -14.93
CA PHE A 590 -2.28 -44.98 -13.83
C PHE A 590 -2.57 -43.51 -13.54
N MET A 591 -3.78 -43.22 -13.10
CA MET A 591 -4.18 -41.95 -12.52
C MET A 591 -4.49 -42.16 -11.05
N LYS A 592 -4.00 -41.26 -10.21
CA LYS A 592 -4.33 -41.20 -8.79
C LYS A 592 -5.32 -40.06 -8.56
N LYS A 593 -6.46 -40.36 -7.93
CA LYS A 593 -7.49 -39.38 -7.56
C LYS A 593 -7.96 -39.65 -6.13
N VAL A 594 -7.80 -38.66 -5.24
CA VAL A 594 -8.21 -38.74 -3.82
C VAL A 594 -7.65 -40.00 -3.14
N GLY A 595 -6.38 -40.31 -3.44
CA GLY A 595 -5.66 -41.46 -2.86
C GLY A 595 -5.95 -42.82 -3.49
N GLN A 596 -6.93 -42.95 -4.39
CA GLN A 596 -7.19 -44.18 -5.15
C GLN A 596 -6.45 -44.17 -6.49
N VAL A 597 -5.96 -45.33 -6.95
CA VAL A 597 -5.19 -45.48 -8.19
C VAL A 597 -6.00 -46.30 -9.19
N SER A 598 -6.23 -45.76 -10.39
CA SER A 598 -7.01 -46.40 -11.46
C SER A 598 -6.25 -46.37 -12.80
N PRO A 599 -6.31 -47.43 -13.61
CA PRO A 599 -5.68 -47.45 -14.93
C PRO A 599 -6.41 -46.51 -15.90
N VAL A 600 -5.64 -45.81 -16.73
CA VAL A 600 -6.12 -44.84 -17.73
C VAL A 600 -6.00 -45.40 -19.16
N THR A 601 -5.08 -46.34 -19.37
CA THR A 601 -4.84 -47.04 -20.63
C THR A 601 -5.32 -48.50 -20.55
N ASP A 602 -5.78 -49.04 -21.68
CA ASP A 602 -6.37 -50.38 -21.77
C ASP A 602 -5.35 -51.53 -21.64
N GLY A 603 -4.04 -51.23 -21.65
CA GLY A 603 -2.96 -52.22 -21.55
C GLY A 603 -1.61 -51.63 -21.12
N PRO A 604 -0.59 -52.48 -20.90
CA PRO A 604 0.74 -52.05 -20.47
C PRO A 604 1.55 -51.39 -21.59
N LEU A 605 2.37 -50.40 -21.24
CA LEU A 605 3.32 -49.76 -22.16
C LEU A 605 4.67 -50.48 -22.14
N SER A 606 5.29 -50.73 -23.31
CA SER A 606 6.65 -51.30 -23.37
C SER A 606 7.71 -50.30 -22.90
N GLU A 607 8.92 -50.79 -22.60
CA GLU A 607 10.03 -49.94 -22.19
C GLU A 607 10.42 -48.92 -23.27
N GLU A 608 10.44 -49.32 -24.54
CA GLU A 608 10.71 -48.44 -25.67
C GLU A 608 9.63 -47.36 -25.80
N ALA A 609 8.37 -47.71 -25.58
CA ALA A 609 7.25 -46.78 -25.62
C ALA A 609 7.35 -45.75 -24.49
N VAL A 610 7.72 -46.16 -23.27
CA VAL A 610 7.92 -45.25 -22.14
C VAL A 610 9.13 -44.35 -22.35
N LYS A 611 10.24 -44.86 -22.92
CA LYS A 611 11.39 -44.04 -23.31
C LYS A 611 11.01 -43.00 -24.36
N ALA A 612 10.27 -43.40 -25.40
CA ALA A 612 9.77 -42.48 -26.42
C ALA A 612 8.76 -41.45 -25.87
N LEU A 613 8.06 -41.79 -24.78
CA LEU A 613 7.11 -40.91 -24.10
C LEU A 613 7.80 -39.88 -23.19
N LEU A 614 8.86 -40.26 -22.48
CA LEU A 614 9.47 -39.42 -21.43
C LEU A 614 10.72 -38.67 -21.89
N LEU A 615 11.63 -39.32 -22.64
CA LEU A 615 12.94 -38.75 -22.99
C LEU A 615 12.87 -37.47 -23.85
N PRO A 616 11.94 -37.32 -24.83
CA PRO A 616 11.86 -36.09 -25.64
C PRO A 616 11.55 -34.82 -24.84
N HIS A 617 11.06 -34.95 -23.61
CA HIS A 617 10.72 -33.82 -22.74
C HIS A 617 11.86 -33.45 -21.78
N LEU A 618 12.99 -34.16 -21.84
CA LEU A 618 14.17 -33.91 -21.02
C LEU A 618 15.26 -33.22 -21.84
N THR A 619 16.06 -32.36 -21.19
CA THR A 619 17.25 -31.78 -21.79
C THR A 619 18.37 -32.83 -21.91
N ASN A 620 19.36 -32.60 -22.78
CA ASN A 620 20.51 -33.49 -22.91
C ASN A 620 21.23 -33.72 -21.58
N GLU A 621 21.33 -32.69 -20.73
CA GLU A 621 21.93 -32.77 -19.40
C GLU A 621 21.12 -33.66 -18.45
N GLN A 622 19.79 -33.57 -18.48
CA GLN A 622 18.88 -34.43 -17.72
C GLN A 622 18.92 -35.89 -18.21
N VAL A 623 19.03 -36.10 -19.52
CA VAL A 623 19.21 -37.45 -20.10
C VAL A 623 20.54 -38.06 -19.63
N MET A 624 21.62 -37.28 -19.61
CA MET A 624 22.90 -37.73 -19.06
C MET A 624 22.81 -38.05 -17.56
N ALA A 625 22.07 -37.25 -16.78
CA ALA A 625 21.83 -37.52 -15.36
C ALA A 625 21.10 -38.86 -15.14
N LEU A 626 20.06 -39.15 -15.94
CA LEU A 626 19.37 -40.45 -15.92
C LEU A 626 20.28 -41.62 -16.31
N GLN A 627 21.18 -41.42 -17.29
CA GLN A 627 22.17 -42.42 -17.68
C GLN A 627 23.21 -42.68 -16.56
N ALA A 628 23.51 -41.64 -15.77
CA ALA A 628 24.34 -41.72 -14.57
C ALA A 628 23.58 -42.24 -13.33
N LEU A 629 22.37 -42.79 -13.51
CA LEU A 629 21.50 -43.33 -12.45
C LEU A 629 21.02 -42.28 -11.43
N GLN A 630 20.85 -41.04 -11.85
CA GLN A 630 20.23 -39.97 -11.05
C GLN A 630 18.76 -39.76 -11.43
N ASP A 631 17.95 -39.35 -10.46
CA ASP A 631 16.55 -38.96 -10.69
C ASP A 631 16.49 -37.53 -11.26
N VAL A 632 15.46 -37.25 -12.08
CA VAL A 632 15.26 -35.94 -12.71
C VAL A 632 13.91 -35.36 -12.30
N ASP A 633 13.93 -34.25 -11.58
CA ASP A 633 12.78 -33.39 -11.32
C ASP A 633 12.74 -32.23 -12.33
N TYR A 634 11.56 -31.97 -12.91
CA TYR A 634 11.35 -30.80 -13.77
C TYR A 634 9.87 -30.37 -13.82
N SER A 635 9.61 -29.17 -14.33
CA SER A 635 8.26 -28.71 -14.65
C SER A 635 7.90 -29.05 -16.10
N HIS A 636 6.81 -29.77 -16.30
CA HIS A 636 6.22 -30.01 -17.63
C HIS A 636 5.04 -29.08 -17.86
N GLU A 637 5.09 -28.28 -18.91
CA GLU A 637 4.00 -27.40 -19.31
C GLU A 637 3.32 -27.93 -20.56
N VAL A 638 2.04 -28.28 -20.41
CA VAL A 638 1.16 -28.44 -21.57
C VAL A 638 0.76 -27.02 -21.97
N LYS A 639 1.64 -26.37 -22.75
CA LYS A 639 1.42 -25.03 -23.36
C LYS A 639 0.08 -24.93 -24.05
N SER A 640 -0.42 -26.09 -24.47
CA SER A 640 -1.67 -26.27 -25.13
C SER A 640 -2.92 -26.20 -24.23
N GLU A 641 -2.84 -26.02 -22.92
CA GLU A 641 -4.03 -25.86 -22.06
C GLU A 641 -3.73 -24.92 -20.85
N GLU A 642 -2.59 -24.22 -20.89
CA GLU A 642 -2.00 -23.54 -19.72
C GLU A 642 -1.94 -24.44 -18.47
N LEU A 643 -1.83 -25.76 -18.67
CA LEU A 643 -1.71 -26.74 -17.61
C LEU A 643 -0.23 -26.98 -17.30
N ARG A 644 0.09 -26.95 -16.01
CA ARG A 644 1.44 -27.17 -15.52
C ARG A 644 1.47 -28.40 -14.62
N PHE A 645 2.53 -29.19 -14.74
CA PHE A 645 2.73 -30.41 -13.99
C PHE A 645 4.15 -30.44 -13.42
N ARG A 646 4.29 -30.90 -12.19
CA ARG A 646 5.60 -31.31 -11.66
C ARG A 646 5.85 -32.74 -12.12
N ALA A 647 6.94 -32.96 -12.84
CA ALA A 647 7.36 -34.26 -13.33
C ALA A 647 8.59 -34.75 -12.57
N ASN A 648 8.61 -36.03 -12.22
CA ASN A 648 9.77 -36.72 -11.67
C ASN A 648 10.00 -38.00 -12.49
N VAL A 649 11.20 -38.17 -13.05
CA VAL A 649 11.58 -39.30 -13.90
C VAL A 649 12.76 -40.03 -13.26
N PHE A 650 12.65 -41.36 -13.14
CA PHE A 650 13.61 -42.19 -12.42
C PHE A 650 13.67 -43.62 -12.97
N GLN A 651 14.69 -44.38 -12.56
CA GLN A 651 14.83 -45.81 -12.87
C GLN A 651 14.23 -46.67 -11.76
N GLN A 652 13.50 -47.73 -12.11
CA GLN A 652 13.03 -48.75 -11.17
C GLN A 652 13.30 -50.17 -11.71
N LEU A 653 12.97 -51.20 -10.93
CA LEU A 653 13.15 -52.61 -11.31
C LEU A 653 12.58 -52.94 -12.71
N GLY A 654 11.45 -52.33 -13.08
CA GLY A 654 10.78 -52.55 -14.36
C GLY A 654 11.27 -51.69 -15.53
N GLY A 655 12.30 -50.85 -15.34
CA GLY A 655 12.79 -49.87 -16.31
C GLY A 655 12.43 -48.42 -15.95
N LEU A 656 12.42 -47.54 -16.95
CA LEU A 656 12.16 -46.11 -16.77
C LEU A 656 10.71 -45.86 -16.28
N SER A 657 10.54 -44.90 -15.39
CA SER A 657 9.26 -44.49 -14.83
C SER A 657 9.18 -42.97 -14.69
N GLY A 658 7.96 -42.42 -14.78
CA GLY A 658 7.68 -40.99 -14.63
C GLY A 658 6.40 -40.75 -13.85
N VAL A 659 6.43 -39.78 -12.93
CA VAL A 659 5.26 -39.35 -12.16
C VAL A 659 5.02 -37.87 -12.43
N PHE A 660 3.80 -37.53 -12.86
CA PHE A 660 3.37 -36.16 -13.16
C PHE A 660 2.27 -35.74 -12.20
N ARG A 661 2.55 -34.75 -11.36
CA ARG A 661 1.58 -34.14 -10.44
C ARG A 661 1.02 -32.86 -11.03
N ARG A 662 -0.30 -32.72 -11.07
CA ARG A 662 -0.94 -31.49 -11.56
C ARG A 662 -0.68 -30.32 -10.60
N ILE A 663 -0.25 -29.19 -11.16
CA ILE A 663 -0.15 -27.90 -10.46
C ILE A 663 -1.45 -27.12 -10.73
N ARG A 664 -2.18 -26.76 -9.68
CA ARG A 664 -3.50 -26.11 -9.79
C ARG A 664 -3.34 -24.58 -9.82
N GLY A 665 -3.93 -23.92 -10.82
CA GLY A 665 -3.84 -22.46 -10.98
C GLY A 665 -4.83 -21.63 -10.14
N THR A 666 -5.84 -22.25 -9.51
CA THR A 666 -6.85 -21.54 -8.71
C THR A 666 -6.49 -21.56 -7.23
N LEU A 667 -6.15 -20.38 -6.70
CA LEU A 667 -5.88 -20.18 -5.29
C LEU A 667 -7.20 -19.89 -4.53
N PRO A 668 -7.50 -20.59 -3.43
CA PRO A 668 -8.62 -20.22 -2.55
C PRO A 668 -8.42 -18.82 -1.95
N GLU A 669 -9.52 -18.11 -1.69
CA GLU A 669 -9.48 -16.85 -0.93
C GLU A 669 -8.97 -17.09 0.49
N PHE A 670 -8.24 -16.13 1.05
CA PHE A 670 -7.55 -16.25 2.34
C PHE A 670 -8.51 -16.66 3.47
N GLU A 671 -9.72 -16.09 3.46
CA GLU A 671 -10.79 -16.32 4.44
C GLU A 671 -11.33 -17.76 4.40
N LYS A 672 -11.18 -18.47 3.28
CA LYS A 672 -11.65 -19.84 3.08
C LYS A 672 -10.63 -20.89 3.54
N LEU A 673 -9.42 -20.49 3.90
CA LEU A 673 -8.35 -21.42 4.31
C LEU A 673 -8.46 -21.87 5.78
N GLY A 674 -9.31 -21.23 6.59
CA GLY A 674 -9.41 -21.52 8.02
C GLY A 674 -8.24 -21.02 8.85
N LEU A 675 -7.43 -20.09 8.30
CA LEU A 675 -6.35 -19.42 9.01
C LEU A 675 -6.90 -18.40 10.02
N PRO A 676 -6.25 -18.17 11.18
CA PRO A 676 -6.59 -17.07 12.06
C PRO A 676 -6.54 -15.72 11.32
N PRO A 677 -7.50 -14.79 11.53
CA PRO A 677 -7.54 -13.51 10.83
C PRO A 677 -6.24 -12.69 10.97
N LEU A 678 -5.53 -12.86 12.09
CA LEU A 678 -4.24 -12.23 12.34
C LEU A 678 -3.18 -12.57 11.29
N VAL A 679 -3.20 -13.77 10.70
CA VAL A 679 -2.20 -14.18 9.71
C VAL A 679 -2.23 -13.29 8.47
N ARG A 680 -3.41 -12.76 8.09
CA ARG A 680 -3.55 -11.85 6.94
C ARG A 680 -2.72 -10.58 7.12
N THR A 681 -2.65 -10.04 8.34
CA THR A 681 -1.95 -8.79 8.62
C THR A 681 -0.43 -8.91 8.43
N PHE A 682 0.09 -10.14 8.32
CA PHE A 682 1.50 -10.37 8.02
C PHE A 682 1.88 -9.87 6.63
N GLY A 683 0.93 -9.79 5.69
CA GLY A 683 1.17 -9.16 4.38
C GLY A 683 1.41 -7.64 4.46
N ASP A 684 0.89 -6.99 5.50
CA ASP A 684 0.99 -5.54 5.69
C ASP A 684 2.30 -5.13 6.39
N LEU A 685 3.06 -6.11 6.90
CA LEU A 685 4.37 -5.87 7.52
C LEU A 685 5.31 -5.18 6.53
N LYS A 686 6.18 -4.31 7.06
CA LYS A 686 7.18 -3.59 6.27
C LYS A 686 8.45 -4.40 6.06
N ASN A 687 8.83 -5.19 7.07
CA ASN A 687 10.04 -6.01 7.09
C ASN A 687 9.96 -7.11 8.15
N GLY A 688 10.94 -8.00 8.11
CA GLY A 688 11.14 -9.07 9.07
C GLY A 688 10.81 -10.44 8.49
N LEU A 689 10.94 -11.47 9.33
CA LEU A 689 10.84 -12.87 8.94
C LEU A 689 9.52 -13.48 9.43
N VAL A 690 8.77 -14.07 8.50
CA VAL A 690 7.57 -14.87 8.79
C VAL A 690 7.79 -16.30 8.31
N LEU A 691 7.67 -17.26 9.23
CA LEU A 691 7.93 -18.67 8.95
C LEU A 691 6.65 -19.48 8.97
N VAL A 692 6.46 -20.33 7.96
CA VAL A 692 5.36 -21.30 7.90
C VAL A 692 5.92 -22.72 8.03
N GLY A 693 5.62 -23.36 9.15
CA GLY A 693 6.04 -24.71 9.51
C GLY A 693 4.96 -25.76 9.31
N GLY A 694 5.38 -27.02 9.25
CA GLY A 694 4.50 -28.19 9.19
C GLY A 694 5.05 -29.27 8.26
N PRO A 695 4.51 -30.51 8.31
CA PRO A 695 4.96 -31.59 7.45
C PRO A 695 4.62 -31.34 5.97
N THR A 696 5.14 -32.17 5.08
CA THR A 696 4.75 -32.15 3.67
C THR A 696 3.25 -32.33 3.51
N GLY A 697 2.62 -31.50 2.67
CA GLY A 697 1.18 -31.55 2.42
C GLY A 697 0.30 -30.93 3.51
N SER A 698 0.85 -30.14 4.43
CA SER A 698 0.09 -29.42 5.46
C SER A 698 -0.50 -28.07 5.04
N GLY A 699 -0.37 -27.67 3.77
CA GLY A 699 -0.91 -26.40 3.25
C GLY A 699 0.01 -25.18 3.35
N LYS A 700 1.31 -25.38 3.64
CA LYS A 700 2.31 -24.29 3.77
C LYS A 700 2.36 -23.40 2.52
N SER A 701 2.61 -24.01 1.36
CA SER A 701 2.70 -23.31 0.08
C SER A 701 1.39 -22.60 -0.27
N THR A 702 0.24 -23.22 0.04
CA THR A 702 -1.09 -22.60 -0.15
C THR A 702 -1.26 -21.36 0.72
N THR A 703 -0.81 -21.40 1.98
CA THR A 703 -0.86 -20.25 2.89
C THR A 703 0.03 -19.11 2.40
N LEU A 704 1.27 -19.42 1.99
CA LEU A 704 2.20 -18.41 1.48
C LEU A 704 1.72 -17.81 0.16
N ALA A 705 1.21 -18.64 -0.77
CA ALA A 705 0.63 -18.15 -2.01
C ALA A 705 -0.59 -17.24 -1.75
N ALA A 706 -1.40 -17.51 -0.71
CA ALA A 706 -2.50 -16.61 -0.32
C ALA A 706 -2.02 -15.29 0.28
N LEU A 707 -0.93 -15.29 1.05
CA LEU A 707 -0.30 -14.07 1.54
C LEU A 707 0.29 -13.24 0.38
N ILE A 708 1.02 -13.88 -0.54
CA ILE A 708 1.59 -13.21 -1.71
C ILE A 708 0.49 -12.64 -2.62
N ASP A 709 -0.58 -13.40 -2.88
CA ASP A 709 -1.70 -12.90 -3.68
C ASP A 709 -2.44 -11.75 -2.97
N TYR A 710 -2.55 -11.77 -1.64
CA TYR A 710 -3.06 -10.65 -0.86
C TYR A 710 -2.18 -9.40 -1.05
N ILE A 711 -0.86 -9.50 -0.83
CA ILE A 711 0.09 -8.38 -1.00
C ILE A 711 0.01 -7.82 -2.43
N ASN A 712 -0.04 -8.71 -3.43
CA ASN A 712 -0.12 -8.35 -4.84
C ASN A 712 -1.43 -7.61 -5.20
N ARG A 713 -2.51 -7.81 -4.45
CA ARG A 713 -3.78 -7.08 -4.63
C ARG A 713 -3.85 -5.76 -3.87
N THR A 714 -3.13 -5.63 -2.76
CA THR A 714 -3.32 -4.51 -1.82
C THR A 714 -2.17 -3.52 -1.78
N SER A 715 -1.03 -3.83 -2.40
CA SER A 715 0.15 -2.98 -2.33
C SER A 715 0.95 -2.98 -3.64
N SER A 716 1.65 -1.88 -3.91
CA SER A 716 2.61 -1.79 -5.02
C SER A 716 4.01 -2.08 -4.49
N ARG A 717 4.42 -3.35 -4.57
CA ARG A 717 5.71 -3.86 -4.10
C ARG A 717 6.38 -4.68 -5.19
N HIS A 718 7.69 -4.82 -5.11
CA HIS A 718 8.44 -5.82 -5.87
C HIS A 718 8.54 -7.11 -5.05
N ILE A 719 7.92 -8.17 -5.56
CA ILE A 719 7.89 -9.50 -4.95
C ILE A 719 8.77 -10.45 -5.76
N ILE A 720 9.73 -11.09 -5.10
CA ILE A 720 10.56 -12.13 -5.71
C ILE A 720 10.31 -13.45 -4.99
N SER A 721 9.92 -14.50 -5.71
CA SER A 721 9.84 -15.85 -5.15
C SER A 721 10.92 -16.75 -5.72
N LEU A 722 11.49 -17.57 -4.84
CA LEU A 722 12.43 -18.62 -5.17
C LEU A 722 11.80 -19.94 -4.75
N GLU A 723 11.44 -20.78 -5.71
CA GLU A 723 10.63 -21.98 -5.49
C GLU A 723 11.24 -23.20 -6.20
N ASP A 724 10.88 -24.39 -5.72
CA ASP A 724 11.40 -25.67 -6.23
C ASP A 724 10.34 -26.79 -6.13
N PRO A 725 9.42 -26.91 -7.12
CA PRO A 725 9.13 -25.97 -8.20
C PRO A 725 8.11 -24.88 -7.78
N ILE A 726 7.77 -23.98 -8.71
CA ILE A 726 6.70 -23.00 -8.53
C ILE A 726 5.34 -23.73 -8.43
N GLU A 727 4.63 -23.55 -7.31
CA GLU A 727 3.35 -24.21 -7.07
C GLU A 727 2.14 -23.38 -7.52
N VAL A 728 2.23 -22.06 -7.49
CA VAL A 728 1.14 -21.15 -7.88
C VAL A 728 1.71 -20.03 -8.73
N ILE A 729 1.08 -19.76 -9.86
CA ILE A 729 1.49 -18.66 -10.74
C ILE A 729 0.76 -17.38 -10.32
N HIS A 730 1.52 -16.37 -9.92
CA HIS A 730 1.03 -15.06 -9.54
C HIS A 730 1.15 -14.09 -10.70
N ARG A 731 0.03 -13.83 -11.39
CA ARG A 731 -0.03 -12.77 -12.40
C ARG A 731 0.12 -11.41 -11.74
N ARG A 732 0.80 -10.48 -12.41
CA ARG A 732 0.94 -9.08 -11.99
C ARG A 732 -0.45 -8.47 -11.73
N LYS A 733 -0.59 -7.81 -10.58
CA LYS A 733 -1.73 -6.95 -10.23
C LYS A 733 -1.18 -5.57 -9.83
N GLU A 734 -1.25 -5.20 -8.56
CA GLU A 734 -0.66 -3.95 -8.04
C GLU A 734 0.86 -4.07 -7.83
N SER A 735 1.33 -5.28 -7.50
CA SER A 735 2.76 -5.58 -7.32
C SER A 735 3.37 -6.20 -8.58
N LEU A 736 4.68 -5.97 -8.76
CA LEU A 736 5.48 -6.74 -9.70
C LEU A 736 5.88 -8.06 -9.03
N VAL A 737 5.57 -9.19 -9.66
CA VAL A 737 5.88 -10.53 -9.13
C VAL A 737 6.82 -11.26 -10.07
N ASN A 738 8.04 -11.53 -9.62
CA ASN A 738 9.06 -12.28 -10.33
C ASN A 738 9.27 -13.64 -9.63
N GLN A 739 8.79 -14.71 -10.25
CA GLN A 739 8.91 -16.07 -9.71
C GLN A 739 10.05 -16.82 -10.40
N ARG A 740 10.99 -17.35 -9.62
CA ARG A 740 12.16 -18.08 -10.11
C ARG A 740 12.12 -19.50 -9.59
N GLU A 741 12.24 -20.43 -10.52
CA GLU A 741 12.24 -21.86 -10.24
C GLU A 741 13.68 -22.37 -10.26
N VAL A 742 14.06 -23.11 -9.23
CA VAL A 742 15.36 -23.79 -9.19
C VAL A 742 15.40 -24.90 -10.24
N GLY A 743 16.51 -25.01 -10.97
CA GLY A 743 16.67 -25.94 -12.09
C GLY A 743 16.17 -25.40 -13.44
N THR A 744 15.27 -24.40 -13.45
CA THR A 744 14.74 -23.80 -14.69
C THR A 744 15.19 -22.35 -14.88
N HIS A 745 14.92 -21.48 -13.91
CA HIS A 745 15.25 -20.04 -13.97
C HIS A 745 16.55 -19.70 -13.22
N THR A 746 17.00 -20.59 -12.34
CA THR A 746 18.24 -20.43 -11.57
C THR A 746 18.85 -21.79 -11.27
N ARG A 747 20.19 -21.87 -11.18
CA ARG A 747 20.90 -23.14 -10.93
C ARG A 747 20.69 -23.69 -9.53
N SER A 748 20.54 -22.81 -8.54
CA SER A 748 20.34 -23.20 -7.14
C SER A 748 19.72 -22.05 -6.35
N PHE A 749 19.20 -22.35 -5.15
CA PHE A 749 18.79 -21.32 -4.18
C PHE A 749 19.94 -20.35 -3.90
N ALA A 750 21.12 -20.84 -3.51
CA ALA A 750 22.28 -19.99 -3.20
C ALA A 750 22.74 -19.07 -4.35
N ALA A 751 22.57 -19.49 -5.61
CA ALA A 751 22.85 -18.63 -6.77
C ALA A 751 21.78 -17.54 -6.94
N ALA A 752 20.51 -17.92 -6.81
CA ALA A 752 19.39 -16.99 -6.93
C ALA A 752 19.41 -15.92 -5.84
N LEU A 753 19.68 -16.34 -4.60
CA LEU A 753 19.73 -15.51 -3.41
C LEU A 753 20.76 -14.37 -3.54
N ARG A 754 21.94 -14.65 -4.10
CA ARG A 754 22.97 -13.61 -4.35
C ARG A 754 22.51 -12.54 -5.33
N SER A 755 21.72 -12.90 -6.34
CA SER A 755 21.15 -11.94 -7.29
C SER A 755 19.95 -11.19 -6.71
N THR A 756 19.11 -11.85 -5.90
CA THR A 756 17.87 -11.29 -5.36
C THR A 756 18.08 -9.98 -4.59
N LEU A 757 19.14 -9.83 -3.77
CA LEU A 757 19.39 -8.56 -3.05
C LEU A 757 19.78 -7.39 -3.97
N ARG A 758 20.19 -7.66 -5.21
CA ARG A 758 20.51 -6.65 -6.22
C ARG A 758 19.36 -6.39 -7.19
N GLU A 759 18.27 -7.15 -7.07
CA GLU A 759 17.06 -7.02 -7.87
C GLU A 759 16.06 -6.02 -7.23
N ASP A 760 16.46 -5.32 -6.16
CA ASP A 760 15.62 -4.35 -5.41
C ASP A 760 14.24 -4.91 -4.98
N PRO A 761 14.18 -6.07 -4.29
CA PRO A 761 12.92 -6.63 -3.80
C PRO A 761 12.41 -5.86 -2.58
N ASN A 762 11.09 -5.84 -2.40
CA ASN A 762 10.48 -5.45 -1.12
C ASN A 762 10.03 -6.68 -0.32
N VAL A 763 9.56 -7.72 -1.03
CA VAL A 763 9.10 -8.98 -0.46
C VAL A 763 9.86 -10.13 -1.10
N ILE A 764 10.38 -11.04 -0.28
CA ILE A 764 11.09 -12.23 -0.74
C ILE A 764 10.37 -13.47 -0.21
N LEU A 765 9.95 -14.36 -1.11
CA LEU A 765 9.44 -15.68 -0.76
C LEU A 765 10.54 -16.72 -1.01
N VAL A 766 10.95 -17.42 0.04
CA VAL A 766 11.89 -18.53 -0.03
C VAL A 766 11.13 -19.83 0.18
N GLY A 767 11.07 -20.67 -0.85
CA GLY A 767 10.29 -21.90 -0.90
C GLY A 767 10.52 -22.78 0.32
N GLU A 768 11.71 -23.35 0.49
CA GLU A 768 12.06 -24.15 1.66
C GLU A 768 13.47 -23.85 2.17
N MET A 769 13.61 -23.63 3.48
CA MET A 769 14.90 -23.42 4.11
C MET A 769 15.49 -24.77 4.56
N ARG A 770 16.22 -25.43 3.66
CA ARG A 770 16.86 -26.74 3.91
C ARG A 770 18.29 -26.63 4.40
N ASP A 771 19.07 -25.78 3.75
CA ASP A 771 20.51 -25.68 3.96
C ASP A 771 20.90 -24.37 4.65
N LEU A 772 22.11 -24.35 5.21
CA LEU A 772 22.67 -23.20 5.90
C LEU A 772 22.69 -21.94 5.01
N PRO A 773 23.14 -21.97 3.74
CA PRO A 773 23.15 -20.78 2.89
C PRO A 773 21.77 -20.15 2.70
N THR A 774 20.72 -20.96 2.55
CA THR A 774 19.36 -20.46 2.41
C THR A 774 18.84 -19.86 3.71
N ILE A 775 19.09 -20.53 4.85
CA ILE A 775 18.71 -20.02 6.17
C ILE A 775 19.43 -18.71 6.49
N GLU A 776 20.74 -18.66 6.27
CA GLU A 776 21.58 -17.47 6.48
C GLU A 776 21.08 -16.28 5.67
N PHE A 777 20.82 -16.48 4.38
CA PHE A 777 20.23 -15.45 3.56
C PHE A 777 18.91 -14.94 4.13
N THR A 778 18.00 -15.85 4.49
CA THR A 778 16.66 -15.47 4.93
C THR A 778 16.72 -14.60 6.20
N VAL A 779 17.62 -14.93 7.12
CA VAL A 779 17.87 -14.15 8.34
C VAL A 779 18.47 -12.79 8.00
N VAL A 780 19.50 -12.73 7.13
CA VAL A 780 20.15 -11.48 6.72
C VAL A 780 19.22 -10.56 5.91
N ALA A 781 18.42 -11.11 5.00
CA ALA A 781 17.47 -10.36 4.20
C ALA A 781 16.38 -9.72 5.09
N ALA A 782 15.90 -10.45 6.09
CA ALA A 782 14.94 -9.93 7.07
C ALA A 782 15.55 -8.83 7.96
N GLU A 783 16.81 -8.99 8.38
CA GLU A 783 17.55 -7.99 9.15
C GLU A 783 17.80 -6.70 8.35
N THR A 784 18.12 -6.82 7.06
CA THR A 784 18.41 -5.71 6.15
C THR A 784 17.16 -4.94 5.69
N GLY A 785 15.99 -5.24 6.25
CA GLY A 785 14.77 -4.46 6.06
C GLY A 785 13.82 -4.99 4.98
N HIS A 786 14.02 -6.20 4.48
CA HIS A 786 13.07 -6.87 3.58
C HIS A 786 12.00 -7.61 4.37
N LEU A 787 10.81 -7.79 3.78
CA LEU A 787 9.82 -8.73 4.29
C LEU A 787 10.09 -10.11 3.68
N VAL A 788 10.42 -11.09 4.51
CA VAL A 788 10.81 -12.43 4.03
C VAL A 788 9.83 -13.47 4.55
N PHE A 789 9.31 -14.28 3.63
CA PHE A 789 8.49 -15.45 3.90
C PHE A 789 9.32 -16.71 3.63
N GLY A 790 9.28 -17.68 4.56
CA GLY A 790 10.00 -18.95 4.40
C GLY A 790 9.22 -20.14 4.92
N THR A 791 9.42 -21.32 4.32
CA THR A 791 8.89 -22.57 4.91
C THR A 791 9.95 -23.41 5.61
N VAL A 792 9.47 -24.15 6.61
CA VAL A 792 10.22 -25.14 7.39
C VAL A 792 9.36 -26.39 7.60
N HIS A 793 9.99 -27.53 7.92
CA HIS A 793 9.27 -28.79 8.22
C HIS A 793 9.00 -29.03 9.71
N THR A 794 9.33 -28.05 10.55
CA THR A 794 9.10 -28.10 12.00
C THR A 794 7.63 -27.94 12.33
N VAL A 795 7.19 -28.66 13.35
CA VAL A 795 5.78 -28.81 13.71
C VAL A 795 5.35 -27.90 14.87
N SER A 796 6.29 -27.19 15.50
CA SER A 796 6.00 -26.19 16.53
C SER A 796 6.90 -24.95 16.38
N ALA A 797 6.47 -23.84 16.96
CA ALA A 797 7.20 -22.59 16.90
C ALA A 797 8.55 -22.68 17.65
N ALA A 798 8.59 -23.37 18.79
CA ALA A 798 9.82 -23.60 19.56
C ALA A 798 10.86 -24.38 18.74
N THR A 799 10.45 -25.51 18.15
CA THR A 799 11.35 -26.33 17.32
C THR A 799 11.78 -25.62 16.04
N THR A 800 10.94 -24.74 15.50
CA THR A 800 11.28 -23.87 14.37
C THR A 800 12.45 -22.95 14.71
N VAL A 801 12.37 -22.22 15.83
CA VAL A 801 13.44 -21.34 16.29
C VAL A 801 14.74 -22.12 16.51
N ASP A 802 14.67 -23.25 17.20
CA ASP A 802 15.86 -24.06 17.49
C ASP A 802 16.49 -24.64 16.21
N ARG A 803 15.68 -25.07 15.23
CA ARG A 803 16.19 -25.59 13.94
C ARG A 803 16.94 -24.51 13.15
N ILE A 804 16.43 -23.28 13.12
CA ILE A 804 17.08 -22.17 12.43
C ILE A 804 18.43 -21.87 13.07
N VAL A 805 18.50 -21.82 14.40
CA VAL A 805 19.76 -21.55 15.11
C VAL A 805 20.74 -22.71 14.97
N ALA A 806 20.27 -23.96 15.08
CA ALA A 806 21.10 -25.16 15.03
C ALA A 806 21.73 -25.42 13.65
N ALA A 807 21.23 -24.79 12.59
CA ALA A 807 21.85 -24.86 11.26
C ALA A 807 23.23 -24.18 11.22
N PHE A 808 23.51 -23.25 12.13
CA PHE A 808 24.77 -22.50 12.18
C PHE A 808 25.82 -23.17 13.06
N PRO A 809 27.12 -23.00 12.75
CA PRO A 809 28.21 -23.45 13.60
C PRO A 809 28.12 -22.87 15.04
N PRO A 810 28.54 -23.61 16.09
CA PRO A 810 28.37 -23.20 17.49
C PRO A 810 28.85 -21.77 17.82
N GLY A 811 29.96 -21.33 17.21
CA GLY A 811 30.50 -19.98 17.43
C GLY A 811 29.62 -18.83 16.91
N GLN A 812 28.70 -19.10 15.98
CA GLN A 812 27.82 -18.09 15.38
C GLN A 812 26.39 -18.12 15.97
N GLN A 813 26.01 -19.19 16.68
CA GLN A 813 24.63 -19.38 17.14
C GLN A 813 24.11 -18.26 18.04
N GLN A 814 24.96 -17.69 18.90
CA GLN A 814 24.54 -16.59 19.77
C GLN A 814 24.24 -15.30 18.99
N GLN A 815 25.04 -15.01 17.95
CA GLN A 815 24.80 -13.88 17.06
C GLN A 815 23.48 -14.09 16.29
N VAL A 816 23.28 -15.29 15.74
CA VAL A 816 22.04 -15.65 15.03
C VAL A 816 20.82 -15.57 15.93
N ARG A 817 20.91 -15.98 17.20
CA ARG A 817 19.83 -15.80 18.18
C ARG A 817 19.46 -14.34 18.37
N SER A 818 20.44 -13.44 18.45
CA SER A 818 20.19 -11.99 18.55
C SER A 818 19.51 -11.46 17.29
N THR A 819 20.06 -11.75 16.11
CA THR A 819 19.48 -11.32 14.83
C THR A 819 18.07 -11.88 14.63
N LEU A 820 17.84 -13.15 14.96
CA LEU A 820 16.53 -13.78 14.84
C LEU A 820 15.53 -13.18 15.82
N ALA A 821 15.94 -12.87 17.06
CA ALA A 821 15.08 -12.22 18.03
C ALA A 821 14.60 -10.83 17.57
N ASP A 822 15.39 -10.11 16.78
CA ASP A 822 15.06 -8.77 16.29
C ASP A 822 14.31 -8.80 14.94
N SER A 823 14.61 -9.78 14.08
CA SER A 823 14.06 -9.88 12.72
C SER A 823 12.80 -10.75 12.62
N LEU A 824 12.63 -11.77 13.47
CA LEU A 824 11.44 -12.64 13.46
C LEU A 824 10.18 -11.82 13.78
N ARG A 825 9.09 -12.09 13.07
CA ARG A 825 7.78 -11.47 13.26
C ARG A 825 6.76 -12.48 13.73
N ALA A 826 6.69 -13.63 13.07
CA ALA A 826 5.76 -14.69 13.41
C ALA A 826 6.23 -16.07 12.94
N VAL A 827 5.72 -17.11 13.62
CA VAL A 827 5.82 -18.50 13.20
C VAL A 827 4.42 -19.12 13.18
N VAL A 828 4.06 -19.75 12.06
CA VAL A 828 2.77 -20.40 11.83
C VAL A 828 3.02 -21.88 11.56
N CYS A 829 2.68 -22.78 12.47
CA CYS A 829 2.85 -24.23 12.27
C CYS A 829 1.50 -24.89 11.94
N GLN A 830 1.45 -25.73 10.91
CA GLN A 830 0.20 -26.20 10.30
C GLN A 830 0.09 -27.72 10.23
N TYR A 831 -1.13 -28.22 10.42
CA TYR A 831 -1.55 -29.57 10.04
C TYR A 831 -2.85 -29.54 9.23
N LEU A 832 -2.98 -30.45 8.26
CA LEU A 832 -4.25 -30.74 7.59
C LEU A 832 -4.78 -32.09 8.08
N LEU A 833 -5.95 -32.07 8.70
CA LEU A 833 -6.64 -33.21 9.28
C LEU A 833 -7.82 -33.60 8.39
N ARG A 834 -8.22 -34.87 8.39
CA ARG A 834 -9.42 -35.30 7.68
C ARG A 834 -10.66 -34.79 8.40
N GLU A 835 -11.62 -34.26 7.66
CA GLU A 835 -12.92 -33.93 8.26
C GLU A 835 -13.69 -35.20 8.62
N LYS A 836 -14.36 -35.20 9.78
CA LYS A 836 -15.22 -36.28 10.24
C LYS A 836 -16.37 -36.59 9.26
N SER A 837 -16.81 -35.60 8.49
CA SER A 837 -17.81 -35.74 7.41
C SER A 837 -17.31 -36.58 6.23
N GLY A 838 -15.99 -36.73 6.06
CA GLY A 838 -15.37 -37.31 4.87
C GLY A 838 -15.36 -36.38 3.65
N ALA A 839 -15.92 -35.17 3.74
CA ALA A 839 -16.07 -34.24 2.62
C ALA A 839 -14.75 -33.54 2.24
N GLY A 840 -13.77 -33.46 3.14
CA GLY A 840 -12.54 -32.73 2.89
C GLY A 840 -11.50 -32.83 4.00
N ARG A 841 -10.67 -31.77 4.08
CA ARG A 841 -9.62 -31.61 5.10
C ARG A 841 -9.78 -30.26 5.80
N VAL A 842 -9.47 -30.21 7.08
CA VAL A 842 -9.51 -28.99 7.91
C VAL A 842 -8.12 -28.64 8.44
N LEU A 843 -7.83 -27.34 8.51
CA LEU A 843 -6.55 -26.81 8.98
C LEU A 843 -6.54 -26.64 10.51
N ALA A 844 -5.48 -27.13 11.14
CA ALA A 844 -5.12 -26.83 12.53
C ALA A 844 -3.81 -26.03 12.57
N VAL A 845 -3.76 -24.98 13.40
CA VAL A 845 -2.68 -23.99 13.39
C VAL A 845 -2.17 -23.66 14.79
N GLU A 846 -0.86 -23.72 14.98
CA GLU A 846 -0.15 -23.05 16.07
C GLU A 846 0.40 -21.70 15.58
N LEU A 847 0.23 -20.65 16.39
CA LEU A 847 0.61 -19.28 16.03
C LEU A 847 1.43 -18.63 17.15
N LEU A 848 2.67 -18.28 16.83
CA LEU A 848 3.57 -17.48 17.66
C LEU A 848 3.77 -16.10 17.02
N ILE A 849 3.59 -15.03 17.79
CA ILE A 849 4.01 -13.67 17.42
C ILE A 849 5.26 -13.32 18.23
N ASN A 850 6.26 -12.73 17.59
CA ASN A 850 7.49 -12.34 18.29
C ASN A 850 7.30 -11.03 19.06
N ASN A 851 6.85 -11.13 20.32
CA ASN A 851 6.80 -10.02 21.26
C ASN A 851 8.10 -9.94 22.09
N GLU A 852 8.22 -8.95 22.99
CA GLU A 852 9.44 -8.74 23.77
C GLU A 852 9.84 -9.97 24.62
N ALA A 853 8.86 -10.68 25.19
CA ALA A 853 9.12 -11.89 25.96
C ALA A 853 9.67 -13.02 25.08
N VAL A 854 9.09 -13.22 23.90
CA VAL A 854 9.55 -14.19 22.90
C VAL A 854 10.97 -13.85 22.44
N GLY A 855 11.22 -12.60 22.04
CA GLY A 855 12.55 -12.14 21.63
C GLY A 855 13.60 -12.37 22.71
N ASN A 856 13.28 -12.08 23.98
CA ASN A 856 14.17 -12.33 25.12
C ASN A 856 14.48 -13.81 25.33
N LEU A 857 13.51 -14.71 25.17
CA LEU A 857 13.74 -16.15 25.25
C LEU A 857 14.61 -16.66 24.11
N ILE A 858 14.43 -16.13 22.89
CA ILE A 858 15.27 -16.46 21.73
C ILE A 858 16.72 -16.04 22.00
N ARG A 859 16.97 -14.79 22.43
CA ARG A 859 18.32 -14.27 22.75
C ARG A 859 19.04 -15.10 23.83
N LYS A 860 18.29 -15.58 24.83
CA LYS A 860 18.81 -16.38 25.96
C LYS A 860 18.94 -17.88 25.65
N GLY A 861 18.56 -18.31 24.45
CA GLY A 861 18.58 -19.72 24.07
C GLY A 861 17.56 -20.59 24.82
N LYS A 862 16.44 -20.01 25.25
CA LYS A 862 15.38 -20.68 26.03
C LYS A 862 14.12 -20.93 25.20
N ALA A 863 14.27 -21.34 23.94
CA ALA A 863 13.14 -21.55 23.03
C ALA A 863 12.15 -22.61 23.53
N PHE A 864 12.60 -23.59 24.32
CA PHE A 864 11.74 -24.58 24.98
C PHE A 864 10.69 -23.98 25.93
N GLN A 865 10.85 -22.73 26.38
CA GLN A 865 9.89 -22.01 27.22
C GLN A 865 8.84 -21.23 26.41
N LEU A 866 8.96 -21.16 25.08
CA LEU A 866 8.01 -20.45 24.22
C LEU A 866 6.56 -20.95 24.34
N PRO A 867 6.27 -22.26 24.52
CA PRO A 867 4.88 -22.71 24.70
C PRO A 867 4.15 -22.03 25.86
N SER A 868 4.84 -21.74 26.98
CA SER A 868 4.26 -21.03 28.11
C SER A 868 3.90 -19.58 27.77
N VAL A 869 4.72 -18.91 26.96
CA VAL A 869 4.44 -17.53 26.50
C VAL A 869 3.29 -17.52 25.50
N ILE A 870 3.24 -18.48 24.56
CA ILE A 870 2.13 -18.64 23.61
C ILE A 870 0.81 -18.84 24.38
N SER A 871 0.81 -19.70 25.40
CA SER A 871 -0.39 -19.97 26.20
C SER A 871 -0.90 -18.75 26.98
N THR A 872 0.01 -17.90 27.46
CA THR A 872 -0.34 -16.70 28.26
C THR A 872 -0.64 -15.47 27.42
N SER A 873 -0.20 -15.44 26.15
CA SER A 873 -0.35 -14.28 25.24
C SER A 873 -1.52 -14.42 24.26
N ARG A 874 -2.60 -15.10 24.66
CA ARG A 874 -3.77 -15.37 23.79
C ARG A 874 -4.48 -14.10 23.30
N GLU A 875 -4.47 -13.04 24.11
CA GLU A 875 -5.03 -11.72 23.75
C GLU A 875 -4.32 -11.07 22.55
N GLN A 876 -3.05 -11.42 22.32
CA GLN A 876 -2.27 -10.99 21.15
C GLN A 876 -2.51 -11.89 19.93
N GLY A 877 -3.48 -12.82 20.01
CA GLY A 877 -3.83 -13.77 18.96
C GLY A 877 -2.94 -15.01 18.88
N MET A 878 -2.03 -15.23 19.84
CA MET A 878 -1.23 -16.45 19.90
C MET A 878 -2.08 -17.66 20.30
N GLN A 879 -1.73 -18.84 19.77
CA GLN A 879 -2.39 -20.10 20.13
C GLN A 879 -1.45 -21.29 19.97
N LEU A 880 -1.57 -22.27 20.89
CA LEU A 880 -0.89 -23.56 20.79
C LEU A 880 -1.64 -24.51 19.86
N MET A 881 -0.93 -25.46 19.26
CA MET A 881 -1.54 -26.49 18.39
C MET A 881 -2.67 -27.26 19.12
N ASP A 882 -2.41 -27.71 20.35
CA ASP A 882 -3.36 -28.51 21.12
C ASP A 882 -4.67 -27.74 21.42
N ILE A 883 -4.58 -26.42 21.61
CA ILE A 883 -5.77 -25.58 21.81
C ILE A 883 -6.64 -25.55 20.56
N ASP A 884 -6.03 -25.46 19.37
CA ASP A 884 -6.76 -25.43 18.11
C ASP A 884 -7.31 -26.82 17.74
N LEU A 885 -6.57 -27.90 18.01
CA LEU A 885 -7.06 -29.28 17.90
C LEU A 885 -8.28 -29.53 18.80
N MET A 886 -8.22 -29.08 20.05
CA MET A 886 -9.33 -29.21 20.99
C MET A 886 -10.56 -28.41 20.54
N ARG A 887 -10.36 -27.22 19.95
CA ARG A 887 -11.43 -26.44 19.34
C ARG A 887 -12.09 -27.20 18.19
N LEU A 888 -11.30 -27.72 17.24
CA LEU A 888 -11.81 -28.48 16.09
C LEU A 888 -12.54 -29.77 16.51
N LEU A 889 -12.06 -30.44 17.55
CA LEU A 889 -12.71 -31.62 18.12
C LEU A 889 -14.08 -31.27 18.72
N LYS A 890 -14.15 -30.21 19.52
CA LYS A 890 -15.40 -29.72 20.13
C LYS A 890 -16.40 -29.20 19.09
N GLU A 891 -15.92 -28.62 17.99
CA GLU A 891 -16.74 -28.24 16.83
C GLU A 891 -17.22 -29.46 16.01
N GLY A 892 -16.77 -30.68 16.34
CA GLY A 892 -17.15 -31.91 15.64
C GLY A 892 -16.54 -32.06 14.24
N LYS A 893 -15.52 -31.26 13.91
CA LYS A 893 -14.90 -31.24 12.58
C LYS A 893 -13.92 -32.39 12.37
N ILE A 894 -13.25 -32.85 13.43
CA ILE A 894 -12.27 -33.94 13.40
C ILE A 894 -12.66 -35.05 14.38
N THR A 895 -12.06 -36.23 14.22
CA THR A 895 -12.20 -37.35 15.16
C THR A 895 -11.30 -37.14 16.39
N ALA A 896 -11.66 -37.76 17.53
CA ALA A 896 -10.83 -37.73 18.72
C ALA A 896 -9.49 -38.44 18.49
N GLU A 897 -9.49 -39.50 17.69
CA GLU A 897 -8.30 -40.25 17.30
C GLU A 897 -7.32 -39.38 16.49
N ASP A 898 -7.80 -38.66 15.46
CA ASP A 898 -6.96 -37.75 14.66
C ASP A 898 -6.38 -36.62 15.51
N ALA A 899 -7.16 -36.06 16.43
CA ALA A 899 -6.71 -35.04 17.36
C ALA A 899 -5.63 -35.58 18.31
N TYR A 900 -5.85 -36.76 18.91
CA TYR A 900 -4.93 -37.41 19.83
C TYR A 900 -3.56 -37.73 19.19
N VAL A 901 -3.55 -38.18 17.93
CA VAL A 901 -2.32 -38.52 17.21
C VAL A 901 -1.45 -37.29 16.94
N LYS A 902 -2.05 -36.11 16.76
CA LYS A 902 -1.34 -34.86 16.45
C LYS A 902 -1.06 -33.98 17.67
N ALA A 903 -1.73 -34.21 18.78
CA ALA A 903 -1.54 -33.46 20.01
C ALA A 903 -0.16 -33.69 20.63
N VAL A 904 0.39 -32.64 21.25
CA VAL A 904 1.60 -32.73 22.08
C VAL A 904 1.24 -33.31 23.45
N SER A 905 0.16 -32.80 24.07
CA SER A 905 -0.40 -33.23 25.35
C SER A 905 -1.50 -34.27 25.14
N LYS A 906 -1.10 -35.52 24.92
CA LYS A 906 -2.03 -36.65 24.66
C LYS A 906 -3.11 -36.83 25.73
N LYS A 907 -2.75 -36.61 27.01
CA LYS A 907 -3.64 -36.78 28.18
C LYS A 907 -4.92 -35.95 28.09
N GLU A 908 -4.87 -34.79 27.45
CA GLU A 908 -6.04 -33.91 27.32
C GLU A 908 -7.09 -34.45 26.34
N PHE A 909 -6.69 -35.36 25.44
CA PHE A 909 -7.53 -35.93 24.39
C PHE A 909 -8.01 -37.36 24.71
N GLU A 910 -7.36 -38.07 25.63
CA GLU A 910 -7.73 -39.45 26.04
C GLU A 910 -9.22 -39.62 26.40
N PRO A 911 -9.85 -38.74 27.20
CA PRO A 911 -11.26 -38.91 27.56
C PRO A 911 -12.21 -38.90 26.35
N PHE A 912 -11.87 -38.15 25.30
CA PHE A 912 -12.68 -38.05 24.09
C PHE A 912 -12.52 -39.26 23.19
N VAL A 913 -11.31 -39.85 23.15
CA VAL A 913 -11.05 -41.10 22.44
C VAL A 913 -11.84 -42.23 23.09
N ASP A 914 -11.77 -42.35 24.43
CA ASP A 914 -12.52 -43.35 25.18
C ASP A 914 -14.04 -43.22 24.99
N GLU A 915 -14.56 -41.98 24.97
CA GLU A 915 -15.99 -41.73 24.73
C GLU A 915 -16.41 -42.08 23.30
N GLU A 916 -15.58 -41.73 22.31
CA GLU A 916 -15.84 -42.05 20.90
C GLU A 916 -15.76 -43.56 20.64
N GLU A 917 -14.79 -44.27 21.22
CA GLU A 917 -14.70 -45.73 21.18
C GLU A 917 -15.92 -46.40 21.82
N LYS A 918 -16.35 -45.94 23.01
CA LYS A 918 -17.57 -46.43 23.67
C LYS A 918 -18.81 -46.19 22.81
N ARG A 919 -18.94 -45.02 22.17
CA ARG A 919 -20.04 -44.73 21.22
C ARG A 919 -19.99 -45.62 19.99
N MET A 920 -18.82 -45.83 19.40
CA MET A 920 -18.66 -46.72 18.24
C MET A 920 -18.99 -48.17 18.61
N GLN A 921 -18.55 -48.66 19.76
CA GLN A 921 -18.89 -49.99 20.27
C GLN A 921 -20.39 -50.14 20.55
N ALA A 922 -21.03 -49.14 21.14
CA ALA A 922 -22.48 -49.10 21.34
C ALA A 922 -23.27 -49.09 20.02
N GLN A 923 -22.84 -48.32 19.02
CA GLN A 923 -23.44 -48.33 17.67
C GLN A 923 -23.24 -49.65 16.94
N LYS A 924 -22.09 -50.31 17.13
CA LYS A 924 -21.81 -51.65 16.58
C LYS A 924 -22.66 -52.73 17.25
N ALA A 925 -22.94 -52.58 18.56
CA ALA A 925 -23.85 -53.45 19.31
C ALA A 925 -25.34 -53.25 18.95
N LEU A 926 -25.74 -52.04 18.53
CA LEU A 926 -27.10 -51.77 18.01
C LEU A 926 -27.36 -52.31 16.59
N ARG A 927 -26.30 -52.63 15.82
CA ARG A 927 -26.42 -53.33 14.53
C ARG A 927 -26.60 -54.84 14.76
N VAL A 928 -27.82 -55.25 15.11
CA VAL A 928 -28.22 -56.67 15.10
C VAL A 928 -28.05 -57.24 13.68
N PRO A 929 -27.49 -58.45 13.48
CA PRO A 929 -27.45 -59.08 12.16
C PRO A 929 -28.88 -59.44 11.75
N ILE A 930 -29.36 -58.83 10.66
CA ILE A 930 -30.55 -59.33 9.98
C ILE A 930 -30.21 -60.73 9.47
N LYS A 931 -30.87 -61.75 10.02
CA LYS A 931 -30.87 -63.11 9.47
C LYS A 931 -31.31 -63.06 8.02
N THR A 932 -30.37 -63.22 7.08
CA THR A 932 -30.70 -63.56 5.70
C THR A 932 -31.26 -64.98 5.67
N GLN A 933 -32.55 -65.08 5.36
CA GLN A 933 -33.16 -66.32 4.89
C GLN A 933 -32.46 -66.77 3.60
N ALA A 934 -32.40 -68.08 3.41
CA ALA A 934 -31.83 -68.74 2.23
C ALA A 934 -32.45 -68.21 0.91
N PRO A 935 -31.68 -68.16 -0.19
CA PRO A 935 -32.16 -67.62 -1.46
C PRO A 935 -33.13 -68.60 -2.16
N PRO A 936 -34.24 -68.14 -2.77
CA PRO A 936 -34.95 -68.93 -3.75
C PRO A 936 -34.20 -68.91 -5.10
N ALA A 937 -34.33 -70.02 -5.83
CA ALA A 937 -33.63 -70.32 -7.07
C ALA A 937 -33.78 -69.24 -8.16
N ALA A 938 -32.71 -69.08 -8.94
CA ALA A 938 -32.59 -68.17 -10.07
C ALA A 938 -33.66 -68.42 -11.16
N GLN A 939 -34.37 -67.35 -11.54
CA GLN A 939 -35.10 -67.26 -12.80
C GLN A 939 -34.37 -66.29 -13.74
N THR A 940 -34.23 -66.75 -14.98
CA THR A 940 -33.58 -66.14 -16.14
C THR A 940 -34.08 -64.72 -16.49
N PRO A 941 -33.24 -63.88 -17.12
CA PRO A 941 -33.57 -62.50 -17.45
C PRO A 941 -34.50 -62.39 -18.69
N PRO A 942 -35.36 -61.35 -18.79
CA PRO A 942 -36.17 -61.09 -19.97
C PRO A 942 -35.37 -60.39 -21.09
N PRO A 943 -35.78 -60.52 -22.37
CA PRO A 943 -35.00 -60.09 -23.52
C PRO A 943 -35.13 -58.59 -23.86
N LYS A 944 -34.13 -58.09 -24.60
CA LYS A 944 -33.97 -56.72 -25.12
C LYS A 944 -35.15 -56.24 -25.99
N PRO A 945 -35.48 -54.93 -26.00
CA PRO A 945 -36.36 -54.36 -27.02
C PRO A 945 -35.63 -54.10 -28.34
N ALA A 946 -36.34 -54.33 -29.44
CA ALA A 946 -35.90 -54.21 -30.84
C ALA A 946 -35.94 -52.74 -31.36
N PRO A 947 -35.37 -52.44 -32.54
CA PRO A 947 -35.05 -51.09 -33.00
C PRO A 947 -36.22 -50.39 -33.72
N ALA A 948 -36.21 -49.05 -33.70
CA ALA A 948 -37.17 -48.22 -34.44
C ALA A 948 -36.89 -48.20 -35.95
N SER A 949 -37.98 -48.35 -36.71
CA SER A 949 -38.11 -48.37 -38.17
C SER A 949 -37.72 -47.06 -38.88
N ARG A 950 -37.12 -47.17 -40.07
CA ARG A 950 -37.16 -46.15 -41.16
C ARG A 950 -37.91 -46.73 -42.38
N PRO A 951 -38.56 -45.89 -43.22
CA PRO A 951 -39.62 -46.26 -44.17
C PRO A 951 -39.07 -46.65 -45.58
N PRO A 952 -39.92 -47.01 -46.57
CA PRO A 952 -39.66 -48.10 -47.53
C PRO A 952 -39.08 -47.65 -48.88
N ALA A 953 -38.53 -48.60 -49.64
CA ALA A 953 -38.49 -48.56 -51.10
C ALA A 953 -38.58 -49.99 -51.67
N ALA A 954 -39.23 -50.09 -52.81
CA ALA A 954 -39.88 -51.27 -53.38
C ALA A 954 -38.93 -52.30 -54.03
N GLY A 955 -39.39 -53.56 -53.99
CA GLY A 955 -39.56 -54.39 -55.19
C GLY A 955 -38.37 -55.22 -55.68
N GLY A 956 -38.62 -56.53 -55.86
CA GLY A 956 -37.97 -57.30 -56.92
C GLY A 956 -37.38 -58.65 -56.52
N ASN A 957 -38.23 -59.68 -56.58
CA ASN A 957 -37.99 -61.08 -56.99
C ASN A 957 -36.54 -61.61 -57.14
N GLY A 958 -36.34 -62.84 -56.64
CA GLY A 958 -35.43 -63.80 -57.30
C GLY A 958 -34.63 -64.70 -56.36
N ALA A 959 -35.20 -65.85 -56.02
CA ALA A 959 -34.51 -67.03 -55.49
C ALA A 959 -33.49 -67.60 -56.52
N PRO A 960 -32.80 -68.72 -56.23
CA PRO A 960 -31.94 -69.02 -55.08
C PRO A 960 -30.58 -69.61 -55.54
N ALA A 961 -29.72 -69.94 -54.55
CA ALA A 961 -29.01 -71.22 -54.43
C ALA A 961 -27.47 -71.18 -54.29
N ARG A 962 -27.05 -71.98 -53.30
CA ARG A 962 -25.82 -72.79 -53.17
C ARG A 962 -24.53 -72.13 -52.66
N LYS A 963 -24.09 -72.70 -51.52
CA LYS A 963 -22.79 -73.37 -51.24
C LYS A 963 -21.57 -72.73 -51.92
N ASN A 964 -20.58 -72.23 -51.20
CA ASN A 964 -19.78 -72.87 -50.13
C ASN A 964 -19.25 -71.84 -49.14
#